data_AF-A0A090CJ86-F1
#
_entry.id   AF-A0A090CJ86-F1
#
_cell.length_a   1.000
_cell.length_b   1.000
_cell.length_c   1.000
_cell.angle_alpha   90.00
_cell.angle_beta   90.00
_cell.angle_gamma   90.00
#
_symmetry.space_group_name_H-M   'P 1'
#
loop_
_entity.id
_entity.type
_entity.pdbx_description
1 polymer ?
#
loop_
_entity_poly.entity_id
_entity_poly.type
_entity_poly.pdbx_seq_one_letter_code
_entity_poly.pdbx_strand_id
1 'polypeptide(L)'
;MQQHPIAQVAYDSNDTEGYQSEARQVVILPYLISKRHNHICITPELPPAMDAEIRSVVPNIDPVISEYSAGYLTHASTAWSGSGDEEATGPSPLDEAAIAITDLLVSASGNPSPAQREKIQGLVQKWVDKYAAATDKLDRRGPAVRRLDQTIQVSSQRNMSSTLAVATGGVDLESANVRKVESKVDKKKLEKAERKIAAKQSKKTYKTVEYEASRLLNQPDNTQSYEDFYMAVNPLQLGGAQSGKSKDIKIDNIDVSIGGSRILTDTTLTLAYGHRYGLVGNNGVGKSTLLRALSRREVPIPTHISILHVEQEIMGDDTPALQAVLDADVWRKVLLKEQAEITTKLADIEAQRSGMADTATDAARLDKDREALDSRLGDIQGKLAEMESDKAESRAASILAGLGFSPERQQFATKTFSGGWRMRLALARALFCEPDLLLLDEPSNMLDVPSITFLSNYLQGYPSTVLVVSHDRAFLNEVATDIIHQHSMRLDYYRGANFESFYATKEERRKVAKREYENQMAQRAHLQAFIDKFRYNAAKSSEAQSRIKKLEKMPVLEPPEAEYSVHFKFPDVEKMTPPIVQMSEVTFGYTPDKILLRNVDLDVQLDSRIGIVGPNGAGKTTILKLLIGKLQPTSGTITQNPRLRIGFFAQHHVDALDLNASAVTFMAKTYPGRTDEEYRRQLGAFGITGTTGLQKMELLSGGQKSRVAFACLALTNPHILVLDEPSNHLDIEAMDALSEALQQFQGGVLMVSHDVTMLQTVCTSLWVCDNGTVEKFPGDVQAYKKRITAQADAAGVAKQLL
;
A
#
# COMPACT_ATOMS: atom_id res chain seq x y z
N MET A 1 -66.51 9.21 -0.33
CA MET A 1 -67.68 8.33 -0.17
C MET A 1 -67.19 6.90 -0.30
N GLN A 2 -67.30 5.96 0.63
CA GLN A 2 -67.92 5.82 1.96
C GLN A 2 -67.13 4.65 2.61
N GLN A 3 -66.56 4.84 3.80
CA GLN A 3 -67.03 4.33 5.10
C GLN A 3 -66.42 2.97 5.53
N HIS A 4 -65.63 3.03 6.60
CA HIS A 4 -65.32 1.94 7.54
C HIS A 4 -66.59 1.47 8.30
N PRO A 5 -66.56 0.27 8.93
CA PRO A 5 -66.43 0.19 10.41
C PRO A 5 -65.47 -0.96 10.87
N ILE A 6 -64.63 -0.83 11.91
CA ILE A 6 -64.91 -0.83 13.38
C ILE A 6 -65.60 -2.15 13.80
N ALA A 7 -64.94 -3.16 14.36
CA ALA A 7 -64.30 -3.36 15.69
C ALA A 7 -65.16 -4.22 16.65
N GLN A 8 -64.53 -5.17 17.33
CA GLN A 8 -64.83 -5.70 18.69
C GLN A 8 -63.78 -6.79 18.99
N VAL A 9 -62.81 -6.69 19.93
CA VAL A 9 -62.76 -6.31 21.37
C VAL A 9 -63.27 -7.40 22.31
N ALA A 10 -62.34 -7.98 23.10
CA ALA A 10 -62.38 -8.12 24.58
C ALA A 10 -61.14 -8.94 25.04
N TYR A 11 -60.15 -8.36 25.74
CA TYR A 11 -60.00 -8.18 27.22
C TYR A 11 -59.82 -9.55 27.93
N ASP A 12 -58.81 -9.82 28.77
CA ASP A 12 -58.19 -9.12 29.92
C ASP A 12 -56.96 -9.99 30.34
N SER A 13 -55.96 -9.64 31.14
CA SER A 13 -55.47 -8.43 31.82
C SER A 13 -54.16 -8.78 32.57
N ASN A 14 -53.33 -7.75 32.76
CA ASN A 14 -52.50 -7.45 33.94
C ASN A 14 -51.12 -8.08 34.25
N ASP A 15 -50.23 -7.11 34.58
CA ASP A 15 -49.07 -7.09 35.47
C ASP A 15 -47.71 -7.59 34.94
N THR A 16 -46.58 -6.88 35.04
CA THR A 16 -46.24 -5.55 35.59
C THR A 16 -44.85 -5.11 35.04
N GLU A 17 -44.54 -3.85 35.27
CA GLU A 17 -43.43 -3.01 34.79
C GLU A 17 -41.99 -3.39 35.21
N GLY A 18 -41.02 -2.91 34.43
CA GLY A 18 -39.82 -2.25 34.96
C GLY A 18 -38.50 -3.03 35.03
N TYR A 19 -37.59 -2.85 34.07
CA TYR A 19 -36.54 -1.81 34.15
C TYR A 19 -35.63 -1.83 32.92
N GLN A 20 -35.38 -0.63 32.41
CA GLN A 20 -34.43 -0.31 31.37
C GLN A 20 -32.98 -0.41 31.87
N SER A 21 -32.09 -0.73 30.93
CA SER A 21 -30.73 -0.21 30.73
C SER A 21 -29.71 -1.33 30.60
N GLU A 22 -29.12 -1.47 29.40
CA GLU A 22 -27.69 -1.72 29.15
C GLU A 22 -27.46 -2.01 27.66
N ALA A 23 -26.21 -1.83 27.22
CA ALA A 23 -25.69 -2.01 25.85
C ALA A 23 -25.92 -0.87 24.83
N ARG A 24 -25.47 0.34 25.18
CA ARG A 24 -24.65 1.14 24.23
C ARG A 24 -23.18 0.95 24.63
N GLN A 25 -22.53 -0.08 24.11
CA GLN A 25 -21.07 -0.23 24.23
C GLN A 25 -20.40 0.68 23.21
N VAL A 26 -19.79 1.74 23.74
CA VAL A 26 -18.88 2.63 23.02
C VAL A 26 -17.55 1.91 22.83
N VAL A 27 -17.11 1.87 21.58
CA VAL A 27 -15.86 1.31 21.07
C VAL A 27 -14.71 2.26 21.44
N ILE A 28 -14.03 2.03 22.56
CA ILE A 28 -12.67 2.56 22.80
C ILE A 28 -11.92 1.53 23.67
N LEU A 29 -11.25 0.56 23.05
CA LEU A 29 -10.12 -0.23 23.60
C LEU A 29 -9.78 -1.34 22.59
N PRO A 30 -8.75 -1.12 21.74
CA PRO A 30 -7.49 -1.83 21.99
C PRO A 30 -6.30 -0.97 21.55
N TYR A 31 -5.78 -0.13 22.45
CA TYR A 31 -4.50 0.57 22.18
C TYR A 31 -3.54 0.62 23.36
N LEU A 32 -3.90 0.06 24.53
CA LEU A 32 -3.07 0.13 25.74
C LEU A 32 -2.55 -1.20 26.29
N ILE A 33 -2.85 -2.35 25.66
CA ILE A 33 -2.45 -3.68 26.18
C ILE A 33 -1.29 -4.33 25.37
N SER A 34 -0.75 -3.67 24.34
CA SER A 34 0.34 -4.25 23.51
C SER A 34 1.70 -3.56 23.69
N LYS A 35 2.14 -3.32 24.94
CA LYS A 35 3.56 -3.09 25.23
C LYS A 35 3.99 -3.86 26.47
N ARG A 36 5.00 -4.71 26.28
CA ARG A 36 5.83 -5.44 27.26
C ARG A 36 5.32 -6.79 27.74
N HIS A 37 5.70 -7.84 27.01
CA HIS A 37 6.31 -9.00 27.65
C HIS A 37 7.77 -8.68 27.93
N ASN A 38 8.06 -8.27 29.16
CA ASN A 38 9.37 -8.48 29.78
C ASN A 38 9.14 -8.66 31.27
N HIS A 39 9.64 -9.78 31.78
CA HIS A 39 9.51 -10.28 33.15
C HIS A 39 9.36 -9.19 34.23
N ILE A 40 8.17 -9.12 34.84
CA ILE A 40 8.01 -8.57 36.19
C ILE A 40 7.79 -9.77 37.09
N CYS A 41 8.81 -10.06 37.90
CA CYS A 41 8.70 -11.02 38.99
C CYS A 41 7.68 -10.53 40.02
N ILE A 42 6.94 -11.50 40.54
CA ILE A 42 5.83 -11.40 41.47
C ILE A 42 6.30 -10.88 42.86
N THR A 43 5.55 -9.88 43.36
CA THR A 43 5.35 -9.33 44.73
C THR A 43 6.53 -8.69 45.49
N PRO A 44 6.26 -7.56 46.18
CA PRO A 44 5.55 -7.58 47.45
C PRO A 44 4.14 -6.95 47.37
N GLU A 45 3.29 -7.41 48.28
CA GLU A 45 1.88 -7.07 48.46
C GLU A 45 1.58 -5.56 48.36
N LEU A 46 0.55 -5.21 47.57
CA LEU A 46 -0.13 -3.92 47.67
C LEU A 46 -0.58 -3.69 49.13
N PRO A 47 -0.56 -2.47 49.67
CA PRO A 47 -1.25 -2.21 50.93
C PRO A 47 -2.76 -2.50 50.71
N PRO A 48 -3.36 -3.48 51.41
CA PRO A 48 -4.75 -3.91 51.21
C PRO A 48 -5.79 -2.80 51.44
N ALA A 49 -5.35 -1.64 51.94
CA ALA A 49 -6.16 -0.45 52.13
C ALA A 49 -6.60 0.24 50.83
N MET A 50 -5.78 0.26 49.77
CA MET A 50 -6.11 1.03 48.55
C MET A 50 -7.18 0.37 47.69
N ASP A 51 -7.09 -0.95 47.49
CA ASP A 51 -8.12 -1.69 46.73
C ASP A 51 -9.49 -1.62 47.44
N ALA A 52 -9.50 -1.71 48.78
CA ALA A 52 -10.71 -1.56 49.58
C ALA A 52 -11.32 -0.14 49.46
N GLU A 53 -10.49 0.90 49.44
CA GLU A 53 -10.93 2.29 49.24
C GLU A 53 -11.52 2.50 47.83
N ILE A 54 -10.91 1.93 46.77
CA ILE A 54 -11.47 2.00 45.40
C ILE A 54 -12.83 1.33 45.34
N ARG A 55 -12.95 0.10 45.86
CA ARG A 55 -14.21 -0.65 45.83
C ARG A 55 -15.31 0.03 46.65
N SER A 56 -14.95 0.86 47.65
CA SER A 56 -15.93 1.67 48.39
C SER A 56 -16.58 2.78 47.55
N VAL A 57 -15.86 3.28 46.54
CA VAL A 57 -16.33 4.36 45.65
C VAL A 57 -16.84 3.81 44.31
N VAL A 58 -16.24 2.72 43.82
CA VAL A 58 -16.57 2.02 42.57
C VAL A 58 -16.75 0.52 42.86
N PRO A 59 -17.95 0.08 43.27
CA PRO A 59 -18.16 -1.28 43.79
C PRO A 59 -18.01 -2.42 42.77
N ASN A 60 -18.17 -2.14 41.48
CA ASN A 60 -18.08 -3.13 40.39
C ASN A 60 -16.79 -2.99 39.56
N ILE A 61 -15.71 -2.44 40.12
CA ILE A 61 -14.46 -2.27 39.38
C ILE A 61 -13.75 -3.60 39.12
N ASP A 62 -13.19 -3.75 37.92
CA ASP A 62 -12.31 -4.89 37.59
C ASP A 62 -11.05 -4.84 38.49
N PRO A 63 -10.71 -5.94 39.20
CA PRO A 63 -9.50 -6.01 40.04
C PRO A 63 -8.20 -5.64 39.32
N VAL A 64 -8.13 -5.85 38.00
CA VAL A 64 -6.94 -5.49 37.21
C VAL A 64 -6.77 -3.96 37.13
N ILE A 65 -7.89 -3.22 37.03
CA ILE A 65 -7.87 -1.75 36.95
C ILE A 65 -7.47 -1.16 38.29
N SER A 66 -7.93 -1.74 39.41
CA SER A 66 -7.56 -1.27 40.74
C SER A 66 -6.08 -1.56 41.07
N GLU A 67 -5.58 -2.74 40.72
CA GLU A 67 -4.17 -3.10 40.87
C GLU A 67 -3.26 -2.21 40.00
N TYR A 68 -3.66 -1.97 38.74
CA TYR A 68 -2.94 -1.06 37.86
C TYR A 68 -2.91 0.37 38.41
N SER A 69 -4.04 0.89 38.90
CA SER A 69 -4.15 2.25 39.42
C SER A 69 -3.22 2.50 40.60
N ALA A 70 -3.18 1.55 41.54
CA ALA A 70 -2.28 1.63 42.70
C ALA A 70 -0.81 1.43 42.31
N GLY A 71 -0.53 0.47 41.42
CA GLY A 71 0.83 0.22 40.93
C GLY A 71 1.40 1.42 40.17
N TYR A 72 0.59 2.08 39.34
CA TYR A 72 1.00 3.24 38.56
C TYR A 72 1.29 4.47 39.45
N LEU A 73 0.44 4.76 40.44
CA LEU A 73 0.70 5.84 41.41
C LEU A 73 1.94 5.57 42.27
N THR A 74 2.18 4.31 42.66
CA THR A 74 3.39 3.90 43.41
C THR A 74 4.65 4.03 42.55
N HIS A 75 4.56 3.70 41.26
CA HIS A 75 5.66 3.91 40.33
C HIS A 75 5.93 5.40 40.10
N ALA A 76 4.88 6.22 39.93
CA ALA A 76 5.03 7.66 39.76
C ALA A 76 5.66 8.35 40.99
N SER A 77 5.34 7.91 42.21
CA SER A 77 5.94 8.43 43.44
C SER A 77 7.41 8.06 43.63
N THR A 78 7.84 6.93 43.07
CA THR A 78 9.24 6.47 43.13
C THR A 78 10.09 6.92 41.94
N ALA A 79 9.46 7.26 40.82
CA ALA A 79 10.13 7.80 39.63
C ALA A 79 10.79 9.15 39.91
N TRP A 80 10.29 9.90 40.91
CA TRP A 80 10.90 11.15 41.34
C TRP A 80 12.03 10.93 42.35
N SER A 81 13.20 10.54 41.85
CA SER A 81 14.44 10.61 42.63
C SER A 81 15.33 11.71 42.03
N GLY A 82 15.40 12.83 42.76
CA GLY A 82 16.08 14.08 42.45
C GLY A 82 17.10 14.12 41.31
N SER A 83 16.75 14.82 40.24
CA SER A 83 17.65 15.81 39.63
C SER A 83 17.36 17.14 40.32
N GLY A 84 18.35 17.70 41.02
CA GLY A 84 18.26 18.98 41.72
C GLY A 84 18.24 20.17 40.76
N ASP A 85 17.34 20.17 39.79
CA ASP A 85 17.09 21.29 38.90
C ASP A 85 15.80 21.98 39.38
N GLU A 86 15.96 23.11 40.08
CA GLU A 86 14.87 23.96 40.59
C GLU A 86 14.10 24.71 39.48
N GLU A 87 14.21 24.31 38.20
CA GLU A 87 13.61 25.01 37.05
C GLU A 87 12.84 24.09 36.08
N ALA A 88 12.19 23.03 36.57
CA ALA A 88 11.22 22.27 35.77
C ALA A 88 9.80 22.86 35.94
N THR A 89 9.38 23.75 35.04
CA THR A 89 8.02 24.32 34.98
C THR A 89 6.96 23.33 34.44
N GLY A 90 7.11 22.04 34.75
CA GLY A 90 6.20 20.97 34.33
C GLY A 90 5.35 20.46 35.50
N PRO A 91 4.13 19.94 35.23
CA PRO A 91 3.34 19.28 36.27
C PRO A 91 4.09 18.08 36.80
N SER A 92 3.86 17.78 38.08
CA SER A 92 4.57 16.72 38.75
C SER A 92 4.21 15.37 38.09
N PRO A 93 5.15 14.43 37.77
CA PRO A 93 4.82 13.08 37.31
C PRO A 93 3.76 12.36 38.16
N LEU A 94 3.65 12.72 39.43
CA LEU A 94 2.62 12.22 40.33
C LEU A 94 1.26 12.90 40.10
N ASP A 95 1.22 14.18 39.73
CA ASP A 95 0.01 14.90 39.32
C ASP A 95 -0.47 14.42 37.95
N GLU A 96 0.44 14.17 37.01
CA GLU A 96 0.11 13.58 35.70
C GLU A 96 -0.47 12.18 35.87
N ALA A 97 0.12 11.37 36.75
CA ALA A 97 -0.42 10.06 37.11
C ALA A 97 -1.80 10.17 37.79
N ALA A 98 -2.01 11.17 38.65
CA ALA A 98 -3.29 11.41 39.30
C ALA A 98 -4.41 11.73 38.30
N ILE A 99 -4.12 12.54 37.28
CA ILE A 99 -5.08 12.85 36.20
C ILE A 99 -5.42 11.58 35.43
N ALA A 100 -4.41 10.82 34.99
CA ALA A 100 -4.60 9.60 34.23
C ALA A 100 -5.41 8.53 35.00
N ILE A 101 -5.13 8.34 36.29
CA ILE A 101 -5.87 7.39 37.13
C ILE A 101 -7.28 7.89 37.43
N THR A 102 -7.48 9.19 37.63
CA THR A 102 -8.82 9.77 37.81
C THR A 102 -9.69 9.48 36.59
N ASP A 103 -9.17 9.72 35.38
CA ASP A 103 -9.90 9.47 34.13
C ASP A 103 -10.17 7.98 33.92
N LEU A 104 -9.21 7.12 34.28
CA LEU A 104 -9.37 5.66 34.22
C LEU A 104 -10.47 5.17 35.16
N LEU A 105 -10.51 5.64 36.41
CA LEU A 105 -11.53 5.26 37.39
C LEU A 105 -12.91 5.82 37.03
N VAL A 106 -12.97 7.04 36.49
CA VAL A 106 -14.20 7.64 35.96
C VAL A 106 -14.74 6.83 34.79
N SER A 107 -13.87 6.44 33.85
CA SER A 107 -14.25 5.58 32.72
C SER A 107 -14.74 4.20 33.19
N ALA A 108 -14.02 3.58 34.13
CA ALA A 108 -14.39 2.28 34.70
C ALA A 108 -15.72 2.32 35.48
N SER A 109 -16.14 3.50 35.97
CA SER A 109 -17.40 3.66 36.71
C SER A 109 -18.65 3.77 35.83
N GLY A 110 -18.53 3.77 34.49
CA GLY A 110 -19.68 3.60 33.58
C GLY A 110 -20.68 4.75 33.55
N ASN A 111 -20.21 6.01 33.46
CA ASN A 111 -20.95 7.28 33.57
C ASN A 111 -21.30 7.71 35.00
N PRO A 112 -20.32 8.18 35.78
CA PRO A 112 -20.55 8.61 37.16
C PRO A 112 -21.34 9.92 37.22
N SER A 113 -22.21 10.04 38.23
CA SER A 113 -22.82 11.33 38.60
C SER A 113 -21.74 12.37 38.97
N PRO A 114 -22.02 13.69 38.86
CA PRO A 114 -21.04 14.73 39.23
C PRO A 114 -20.50 14.54 40.66
N ALA A 115 -21.35 14.11 41.59
CA ALA A 115 -20.98 13.81 42.97
C ALA A 115 -20.06 12.58 43.12
N GLN A 116 -20.18 11.57 42.25
CA GLN A 116 -19.25 10.44 42.23
C GLN A 116 -17.89 10.82 41.64
N ARG A 117 -17.87 11.67 40.60
CA ARG A 117 -16.62 12.18 40.03
C ARG A 117 -15.81 12.96 41.07
N GLU A 118 -16.48 13.77 41.87
CA GLU A 118 -15.86 14.53 42.97
C GLU A 118 -15.31 13.60 44.07
N LYS A 119 -16.02 12.50 44.38
CA LYS A 119 -15.52 11.46 45.31
C LYS A 119 -14.31 10.71 44.77
N ILE A 120 -14.28 10.38 43.48
CA ILE A 120 -13.12 9.73 42.83
C ILE A 120 -11.91 10.68 42.84
N GLN A 121 -12.11 11.95 42.47
CA GLN A 121 -11.07 12.97 42.54
C GLN A 121 -10.53 13.15 43.96
N GLY A 122 -11.41 13.27 44.96
CA GLY A 122 -11.00 13.39 46.36
C GLY A 122 -10.23 12.17 46.88
N LEU A 123 -10.58 10.96 46.40
CA LEU A 123 -9.89 9.72 46.76
C LEU A 123 -8.50 9.63 46.13
N VAL A 124 -8.36 9.98 44.85
CA VAL A 124 -7.04 10.03 44.17
C VAL A 124 -6.17 11.10 44.80
N GLN A 125 -6.72 12.28 45.12
CA GLN A 125 -5.98 13.36 45.79
C GLN A 125 -5.49 12.94 47.18
N LYS A 126 -6.33 12.26 47.98
CA LYS A 126 -5.95 11.72 49.29
C LYS A 126 -4.72 10.80 49.18
N TRP A 127 -4.59 10.05 48.10
CA TRP A 127 -3.42 9.20 47.87
C TRP A 127 -2.20 9.96 47.40
N VAL A 128 -2.39 10.93 46.51
CA VAL A 128 -1.32 11.85 46.11
C VAL A 128 -0.70 12.51 47.34
N ASP A 129 -1.53 13.04 48.24
CA ASP A 129 -1.08 13.67 49.48
C ASP A 129 -0.36 12.67 50.41
N LYS A 130 -0.86 11.42 50.48
CA LYS A 130 -0.23 10.35 51.27
C LYS A 130 1.14 9.96 50.72
N TYR A 131 1.29 9.89 49.40
CA TYR A 131 2.56 9.58 48.75
C TYR A 131 3.52 10.76 48.88
N ALA A 132 3.06 11.99 48.65
CA ALA A 132 3.85 13.21 48.82
C ALA A 132 4.41 13.31 50.25
N ALA A 133 3.58 13.09 51.27
CA ALA A 133 3.99 13.11 52.67
C ALA A 133 4.92 11.96 53.08
N ALA A 134 4.92 10.84 52.34
CA ALA A 134 5.84 9.72 52.56
C ALA A 134 7.22 10.00 51.93
N THR A 135 7.27 10.64 50.76
CA THR A 135 8.52 11.08 50.11
C THR A 135 9.28 12.13 50.92
N ASP A 136 8.57 13.03 51.62
CA ASP A 136 9.19 14.09 52.43
C ASP A 136 9.85 13.60 53.73
N LYS A 137 9.54 12.36 54.16
CA LYS A 137 10.03 11.78 55.43
C LYS A 137 11.15 10.75 55.27
N LEU A 138 11.54 10.40 54.04
CA LEU A 138 12.54 9.39 53.76
C LEU A 138 13.91 10.03 53.47
N ASP A 139 14.77 10.06 54.49
CA ASP A 139 16.20 10.30 54.35
C ASP A 139 16.79 9.40 53.24
N ARG A 140 17.42 10.03 52.25
CA ARG A 140 17.96 9.40 51.04
C ARG A 140 18.95 8.28 51.37
N ARG A 141 18.51 7.02 51.42
CA ARG A 141 19.39 5.83 51.40
C ARG A 141 18.63 4.55 50.95
N GLY A 142 18.90 4.10 49.74
CA GLY A 142 18.47 2.83 49.15
C GLY A 142 19.16 2.61 47.79
N PRO A 143 19.43 1.36 47.35
CA PRO A 143 20.62 1.04 46.54
C PRO A 143 20.50 1.48 45.07
N ALA A 144 21.59 2.07 44.55
CA ALA A 144 21.73 2.42 43.14
C ALA A 144 21.76 1.17 42.26
N VAL A 145 20.74 0.99 41.43
CA VAL A 145 20.78 0.05 40.31
C VAL A 145 21.68 0.63 39.22
N ARG A 146 22.86 0.01 39.04
CA ARG A 146 23.74 0.27 37.89
C ARG A 146 23.03 -0.19 36.61
N ARG A 147 22.72 0.74 35.70
CA ARG A 147 22.29 0.40 34.34
C ARG A 147 23.43 -0.28 33.59
N LEU A 148 23.15 -1.43 32.97
CA LEU A 148 23.99 -2.05 31.96
C LEU A 148 23.76 -1.31 30.64
N ASP A 149 24.72 -0.48 30.23
CA ASP A 149 24.82 0.02 28.85
C ASP A 149 25.90 -0.75 28.11
N GLN A 150 25.57 -1.95 27.62
CA GLN A 150 26.31 -2.60 26.53
C GLN A 150 25.49 -3.75 25.93
N THR A 151 25.04 -3.57 24.68
CA THR A 151 24.52 -4.67 23.85
C THR A 151 25.71 -5.39 23.24
N ILE A 152 25.93 -6.65 23.64
CA ILE A 152 26.94 -7.53 23.04
C ILE A 152 26.41 -8.00 21.67
N GLN A 153 27.03 -7.54 20.58
CA GLN A 153 26.87 -8.12 19.24
C GLN A 153 27.83 -9.31 19.08
N VAL A 154 27.30 -10.54 19.07
CA VAL A 154 28.06 -11.79 18.82
C VAL A 154 27.91 -12.23 17.36
N SER A 155 28.34 -11.41 16.40
CA SER A 155 28.30 -11.82 14.97
C SER A 155 29.32 -11.13 14.05
N SER A 156 30.50 -10.76 14.55
CA SER A 156 31.53 -10.17 13.67
C SER A 156 32.97 -10.54 14.00
N GLN A 157 33.24 -11.82 14.32
CA GLN A 157 34.60 -12.35 14.18
C GLN A 157 34.59 -13.80 13.69
N ARG A 158 34.54 -13.96 12.36
CA ARG A 158 35.19 -15.08 11.66
C ARG A 158 36.11 -14.47 10.62
N ASN A 159 37.41 -14.44 10.97
CA ASN A 159 38.56 -14.73 10.09
C ASN A 159 39.81 -14.05 10.66
N MET A 160 40.58 -14.78 11.47
CA MET A 160 42.03 -14.85 11.33
C MET A 160 42.49 -16.22 11.85
N SER A 161 43.16 -16.95 10.96
CA SER A 161 43.56 -18.34 11.12
C SER A 161 44.61 -18.57 12.21
N SER A 162 44.57 -19.81 12.68
CA SER A 162 45.49 -20.53 13.54
C SER A 162 46.93 -20.60 12.99
N THR A 163 47.88 -19.95 13.67
CA THR A 163 49.28 -20.42 13.70
C THR A 163 49.98 -19.86 14.95
N LEU A 164 50.49 -20.77 15.78
CA LEU A 164 51.36 -20.63 16.97
C LEU A 164 50.71 -21.12 18.28
N ALA A 165 50.58 -22.44 18.36
CA ALA A 165 50.54 -23.15 19.64
C ALA A 165 51.22 -24.52 19.48
N VAL A 166 52.52 -24.53 19.20
CA VAL A 166 53.43 -25.66 19.44
C VAL A 166 54.83 -25.08 19.70
N ALA A 167 55.53 -25.67 20.68
CA ALA A 167 56.93 -25.49 21.06
C ALA A 167 57.20 -24.57 22.27
N THR A 168 57.09 -25.19 23.45
CA THR A 168 58.19 -25.41 24.41
C THR A 168 59.08 -24.25 24.84
N GLY A 169 59.26 -24.16 26.16
CA GLY A 169 60.56 -23.82 26.76
C GLY A 169 60.55 -22.52 27.55
N GLY A 170 60.56 -22.65 28.87
CA GLY A 170 60.60 -21.52 29.79
C GLY A 170 61.93 -20.77 29.80
N VAL A 171 61.88 -19.55 30.33
CA VAL A 171 62.96 -18.98 31.12
C VAL A 171 62.30 -18.23 32.27
N ASP A 172 62.53 -18.76 33.46
CA ASP A 172 62.34 -18.08 34.73
C ASP A 172 63.49 -17.08 34.90
N LEU A 173 63.20 -15.84 35.28
CA LEU A 173 64.21 -14.95 35.84
C LEU A 173 63.57 -13.95 36.80
N GLU A 174 63.69 -14.28 38.08
CA GLU A 174 63.60 -13.36 39.21
C GLU A 174 64.42 -12.09 38.96
N SER A 175 63.85 -10.92 39.24
CA SER A 175 64.45 -9.96 40.18
C SER A 175 63.71 -8.61 40.23
N ALA A 176 63.48 -8.19 41.47
CA ALA A 176 63.54 -6.81 41.94
C ALA A 176 62.43 -5.81 41.54
N ASN A 177 61.49 -5.67 42.47
CA ASN A 177 61.18 -4.42 43.17
C ASN A 177 61.02 -3.10 42.38
N VAL A 178 59.77 -2.63 42.39
CA VAL A 178 59.34 -1.25 42.70
C VAL A 178 60.14 -0.12 42.02
N ARG A 179 59.64 0.37 40.88
CA ARG A 179 59.67 1.82 40.57
C ARG A 179 58.38 2.26 39.88
N LYS A 180 57.74 3.28 40.47
CA LYS A 180 56.63 4.06 39.91
C LYS A 180 57.02 4.57 38.51
N VAL A 181 56.18 4.29 37.52
CA VAL A 181 56.14 5.03 36.25
C VAL A 181 54.85 5.84 36.25
N GLU A 182 54.99 7.15 36.36
CA GLU A 182 53.91 8.11 36.18
C GLU A 182 53.54 8.19 34.69
N SER A 183 52.35 7.73 34.32
CA SER A 183 51.78 7.99 33.00
C SER A 183 51.17 9.39 32.97
N LYS A 184 51.95 10.39 32.59
CA LYS A 184 51.42 11.73 32.29
C LYS A 184 50.71 11.67 30.93
N VAL A 185 49.38 11.56 30.96
CA VAL A 185 48.55 11.50 29.76
C VAL A 185 48.53 12.86 29.07
N ASP A 186 48.91 12.86 27.80
CA ASP A 186 49.06 14.04 26.96
C ASP A 186 47.68 14.65 26.65
N LYS A 187 47.27 15.67 27.42
CA LYS A 187 45.89 16.23 27.43
C LYS A 187 45.37 16.58 26.03
N LYS A 188 46.25 17.05 25.12
CA LYS A 188 45.87 17.41 23.74
C LYS A 188 45.46 16.19 22.89
N LYS A 189 46.04 15.01 23.14
CA LYS A 189 45.64 13.78 22.43
C LYS A 189 44.32 13.24 22.97
N LEU A 190 44.09 13.39 24.28
CA LEU A 190 42.85 13.00 24.93
C LEU A 190 41.68 13.86 24.44
N GLU A 191 41.87 15.18 24.39
CA GLU A 191 40.86 16.12 23.88
C GLU A 191 40.54 15.87 22.40
N LYS A 192 41.54 15.55 21.58
CA LYS A 192 41.32 15.19 20.16
C LYS A 192 40.58 13.86 20.00
N ALA A 193 40.78 12.91 20.92
CA ALA A 193 40.05 11.64 20.93
C ALA A 193 38.60 11.84 21.41
N GLU A 194 38.39 12.62 22.46
CA GLU A 194 37.07 12.99 22.98
C GLU A 194 36.25 13.76 21.94
N ARG A 195 36.86 14.71 21.22
CA ARG A 195 36.18 15.45 20.15
C ARG A 195 35.80 14.55 18.96
N LYS A 196 36.62 13.53 18.66
CA LYS A 196 36.28 12.50 17.64
C LYS A 196 35.16 11.57 18.11
N ILE A 197 35.12 11.22 19.39
CA ILE A 197 34.07 10.37 19.97
C ILE A 197 32.76 11.16 20.04
N ALA A 198 32.79 12.41 20.49
CA ALA A 198 31.64 13.32 20.52
C ALA A 198 31.09 13.57 19.11
N ALA A 199 31.95 13.79 18.10
CA ALA A 199 31.52 13.93 16.71
C ALA A 199 30.94 12.63 16.12
N LYS A 200 31.39 11.46 16.57
CA LYS A 200 30.78 10.16 16.21
C LYS A 200 29.44 9.92 16.91
N GLN A 201 29.33 10.34 18.17
CA GLN A 201 28.09 10.23 18.95
C GLN A 201 27.03 11.19 18.42
N SER A 202 27.37 12.46 18.18
CA SER A 202 26.42 13.42 17.58
C SER A 202 25.93 12.94 16.21
N LYS A 203 26.80 12.43 15.33
CA LYS A 203 26.38 11.81 14.05
C LYS A 203 25.43 10.62 14.21
N LYS A 204 25.53 9.84 15.30
CA LYS A 204 24.60 8.75 15.58
C LYS A 204 23.27 9.27 16.12
N THR A 205 23.31 10.22 17.06
CA THR A 205 22.11 10.84 17.63
C THR A 205 21.32 11.62 16.58
N TYR A 206 21.99 12.36 15.69
CA TYR A 206 21.35 13.03 14.55
C TYR A 206 20.68 12.04 13.59
N LYS A 207 21.30 10.89 13.31
CA LYS A 207 20.67 9.83 12.49
C LYS A 207 19.44 9.24 13.16
N THR A 208 19.45 9.04 14.48
CA THR A 208 18.29 8.52 15.22
C THR A 208 17.16 9.54 15.31
N VAL A 209 17.49 10.82 15.53
CA VAL A 209 16.52 11.92 15.58
C VAL A 209 15.93 12.22 14.20
N GLU A 210 16.72 12.12 13.11
CA GLU A 210 16.19 12.13 11.73
C GLU A 210 15.22 10.95 11.49
N TYR A 211 15.50 9.78 12.07
CA TYR A 211 14.67 8.57 11.95
C TYR A 211 13.32 8.73 12.66
N GLU A 212 13.32 9.29 13.87
CA GLU A 212 12.08 9.57 14.62
C GLU A 212 11.30 10.74 14.01
N ALA A 213 11.98 11.75 13.46
CA ALA A 213 11.34 12.86 12.73
C ALA A 213 10.74 12.44 11.37
N SER A 214 11.13 11.29 10.82
CA SER A 214 10.56 10.76 9.57
C SER A 214 9.18 10.14 9.78
N ARG A 215 8.81 9.80 11.02
CA ARG A 215 7.52 9.19 11.39
C ARG A 215 6.44 10.25 11.56
N LEU A 216 6.34 11.15 10.58
CA LEU A 216 5.35 12.22 10.54
C LEU A 216 4.07 11.67 9.93
N LEU A 217 3.11 11.35 10.81
CA LEU A 217 1.65 11.56 10.69
C LEU A 217 0.92 10.47 11.49
N ASN A 218 0.31 10.87 12.61
CA ASN A 218 -0.87 10.17 13.11
C ASN A 218 -2.00 10.39 12.09
N GLN A 219 -2.90 9.40 11.94
CA GLN A 219 -3.96 9.31 10.92
C GLN A 219 -4.40 10.66 10.33
N PRO A 220 -4.41 10.81 9.00
CA PRO A 220 -4.92 12.04 8.40
C PRO A 220 -6.40 12.17 8.80
N ASP A 221 -6.74 13.30 9.41
CA ASP A 221 -8.12 13.77 9.43
C ASP A 221 -8.59 13.86 7.97
N ASN A 222 -9.80 13.38 7.68
CA ASN A 222 -10.42 13.36 6.33
C ASN A 222 -10.61 14.77 5.71
N THR A 223 -10.04 15.83 6.29
CA THR A 223 -10.23 17.24 5.97
C THR A 223 -8.94 17.98 5.58
N GLN A 224 -7.77 17.34 5.55
CA GLN A 224 -6.54 18.00 5.12
C GLN A 224 -6.51 18.22 3.59
N SER A 225 -6.14 19.43 3.15
CA SER A 225 -5.96 19.76 1.74
C SER A 225 -4.78 18.97 1.15
N TYR A 226 -4.88 18.53 -0.10
CA TYR A 226 -3.81 17.83 -0.82
C TYR A 226 -2.50 18.64 -0.83
N GLU A 227 -2.59 19.97 -0.95
CA GLU A 227 -1.43 20.87 -0.96
C GLU A 227 -0.69 20.84 0.39
N ASP A 228 -1.42 20.87 1.51
CA ASP A 228 -0.85 20.84 2.86
C ASP A 228 -0.16 19.48 3.12
N PHE A 229 -0.80 18.39 2.71
CA PHE A 229 -0.21 17.05 2.81
C PHE A 229 1.07 16.94 1.97
N TYR A 230 1.05 17.43 0.72
CA TYR A 230 2.22 17.38 -0.16
C TYR A 230 3.39 18.19 0.41
N MET A 231 3.15 19.40 0.92
CA MET A 231 4.20 20.23 1.55
C MET A 231 4.76 19.61 2.83
N ALA A 232 3.93 18.94 3.62
CA ALA A 232 4.37 18.23 4.82
C ALA A 232 5.26 17.01 4.48
N VAL A 233 4.89 16.25 3.44
CA VAL A 233 5.64 15.07 3.00
C VAL A 233 6.92 15.48 2.24
N ASN A 234 6.89 16.60 1.51
CA ASN A 234 7.98 17.08 0.65
C ASN A 234 8.35 18.55 0.98
N PRO A 235 9.02 18.81 2.12
CA PRO A 235 9.41 20.16 2.50
C PRO A 235 10.50 20.71 1.58
N LEU A 236 10.30 21.92 1.04
CA LEU A 236 11.29 22.59 0.20
C LEU A 236 12.35 23.23 1.08
N GLN A 237 13.57 22.72 0.95
CA GLN A 237 14.74 23.26 1.63
C GLN A 237 15.38 24.33 0.74
N LEU A 238 15.21 25.60 1.11
CA LEU A 238 15.89 26.71 0.46
C LEU A 238 17.38 26.70 0.85
N GLY A 239 18.27 26.63 -0.14
CA GLY A 239 19.73 26.68 0.01
C GLY A 239 20.50 25.44 -0.51
N GLY A 240 21.80 25.59 -0.76
CA GLY A 240 22.68 24.57 -1.36
C GLY A 240 22.97 23.32 -0.53
N ALA A 241 22.22 23.09 0.56
CA ALA A 241 22.43 21.98 1.51
C ALA A 241 22.07 20.58 0.95
N GLN A 242 21.48 20.51 -0.25
CA GLN A 242 21.14 19.24 -0.92
C GLN A 242 22.24 18.69 -1.83
N SER A 243 23.20 19.52 -2.26
CA SER A 243 24.24 19.07 -3.19
C SER A 243 25.18 18.07 -2.50
N GLY A 244 25.00 16.78 -2.80
CA GLY A 244 25.88 15.70 -2.35
C GLY A 244 25.29 14.68 -1.35
N LYS A 245 24.02 14.77 -0.97
CA LYS A 245 23.35 13.67 -0.23
C LYS A 245 22.95 12.56 -1.22
N SER A 246 23.23 11.30 -0.88
CA SER A 246 22.77 10.17 -1.69
C SER A 246 21.24 10.12 -1.68
N LYS A 247 20.67 9.83 -2.85
CA LYS A 247 19.23 9.60 -3.07
C LYS A 247 18.86 8.12 -3.02
N ASP A 248 19.79 7.26 -2.60
CA ASP A 248 19.53 5.82 -2.41
C ASP A 248 18.73 5.60 -1.12
N ILE A 249 17.74 4.72 -1.21
CA ILE A 249 16.88 4.32 -0.09
C ILE A 249 17.31 2.93 0.34
N LYS A 250 17.89 2.82 1.53
CA LYS A 250 18.15 1.53 2.16
C LYS A 250 17.58 1.54 3.57
N ILE A 251 16.64 0.65 3.81
CA ILE A 251 15.92 0.55 5.06
C ILE A 251 15.94 -0.93 5.46
N ASP A 252 16.56 -1.20 6.60
CA ASP A 252 16.69 -2.54 7.14
C ASP A 252 15.57 -2.80 8.17
N ASN A 253 15.14 -4.06 8.29
CA ASN A 253 14.19 -4.56 9.30
C ASN A 253 12.84 -3.83 9.30
N ILE A 254 12.20 -3.75 8.14
CA ILE A 254 10.85 -3.22 7.98
C ILE A 254 9.82 -4.28 8.32
N ASP A 255 8.93 -3.92 9.25
CA ASP A 255 7.68 -4.61 9.54
C ASP A 255 6.50 -3.74 9.10
N VAL A 256 5.63 -4.27 8.24
CA VAL A 256 4.39 -3.60 7.83
C VAL A 256 3.22 -4.50 8.17
N SER A 257 2.23 -3.98 8.88
CA SER A 257 1.02 -4.69 9.26
C SER A 257 -0.21 -3.80 9.13
N ILE A 258 -1.31 -4.33 8.59
CA ILE A 258 -2.61 -3.65 8.52
C ILE A 258 -3.69 -4.57 9.06
N GLY A 259 -4.58 -4.04 9.92
CA GLY A 259 -5.77 -4.76 10.39
C GLY A 259 -5.47 -6.11 11.06
N GLY A 260 -4.32 -6.24 11.72
CA GLY A 260 -3.86 -7.49 12.34
C GLY A 260 -3.18 -8.48 11.38
N SER A 261 -3.19 -8.23 10.07
CA SER A 261 -2.47 -9.04 9.08
C SER A 261 -1.06 -8.51 8.88
N ARG A 262 -0.05 -9.39 8.99
CA ARG A 262 1.35 -9.05 8.72
C ARG A 262 1.61 -9.13 7.21
N ILE A 263 2.05 -8.01 6.63
CA ILE A 263 2.30 -7.84 5.20
C ILE A 263 3.78 -8.03 4.88
N LEU A 264 4.65 -7.46 5.70
CA LEU A 264 6.09 -7.66 5.68
C LEU A 264 6.59 -7.93 7.10
N THR A 265 7.59 -8.80 7.24
CA THR A 265 8.23 -9.08 8.53
C THR A 265 9.75 -9.19 8.37
N ASP A 266 10.48 -8.37 9.11
CA ASP A 266 11.95 -8.28 9.14
C ASP A 266 12.59 -8.19 7.74
N THR A 267 12.04 -7.30 6.90
CA THR A 267 12.44 -7.19 5.49
C THR A 267 13.35 -6.00 5.23
N THR A 268 14.26 -6.13 4.28
CA THR A 268 15.11 -5.01 3.84
C THR A 268 14.58 -4.41 2.55
N LEU A 269 14.24 -3.11 2.57
CA LEU A 269 13.91 -2.35 1.37
C LEU A 269 15.16 -1.64 0.83
N THR A 270 15.58 -1.95 -0.39
CA THR A 270 16.72 -1.29 -1.05
C THR A 270 16.31 -0.79 -2.43
N LEU A 271 16.32 0.53 -2.62
CA LEU A 271 16.05 1.20 -3.89
C LEU A 271 17.24 2.12 -4.19
N ALA A 272 17.94 1.86 -5.29
CA ALA A 272 19.04 2.68 -5.76
C ALA A 272 18.52 3.81 -6.67
N TYR A 273 19.15 4.97 -6.62
CA TYR A 273 18.72 6.13 -7.40
C TYR A 273 18.82 5.88 -8.91
N GLY A 274 17.78 6.25 -9.66
CA GLY A 274 17.71 6.09 -11.12
C GLY A 274 17.36 4.67 -11.59
N HIS A 275 17.13 3.73 -10.66
CA HIS A 275 16.63 2.40 -11.00
C HIS A 275 15.11 2.37 -11.11
N ARG A 276 14.60 1.42 -11.91
CA ARG A 276 13.16 1.20 -12.14
C ARG A 276 12.79 -0.18 -11.63
N TYR A 277 12.10 -0.20 -10.50
CA TYR A 277 11.71 -1.40 -9.80
C TYR A 277 10.28 -1.82 -10.17
N GLY A 278 10.12 -3.05 -10.65
CA GLY A 278 8.81 -3.69 -10.79
C GLY A 278 8.47 -4.51 -9.55
N LEU A 279 7.44 -4.12 -8.80
CA LEU A 279 6.95 -4.86 -7.63
C LEU A 279 5.86 -5.86 -8.05
N VAL A 280 6.19 -7.15 -7.98
CA VAL A 280 5.32 -8.25 -8.38
C VAL A 280 4.98 -9.17 -7.21
N GLY A 281 3.76 -9.69 -7.19
CA GLY A 281 3.27 -10.59 -6.15
C GLY A 281 1.78 -10.84 -6.30
N ASN A 282 1.26 -11.83 -5.57
CA ASN A 282 -0.15 -12.23 -5.68
C ASN A 282 -1.10 -11.14 -5.15
N ASN A 283 -2.37 -11.20 -5.55
CA ASN A 283 -3.36 -10.26 -5.05
C ASN A 283 -3.61 -10.46 -3.55
N GLY A 284 -3.65 -9.35 -2.80
CA GLY A 284 -3.83 -9.38 -1.34
C GLY A 284 -2.56 -9.58 -0.52
N VAL A 285 -1.37 -9.69 -1.14
CA VAL A 285 -0.08 -9.76 -0.40
C VAL A 285 0.29 -8.42 0.25
N GLY A 286 -0.34 -7.32 -0.15
CA GLY A 286 -0.14 -5.98 0.42
C GLY A 286 0.76 -5.05 -0.40
N LYS A 287 0.83 -5.20 -1.73
CA LYS A 287 1.59 -4.31 -2.64
C LYS A 287 1.18 -2.84 -2.50
N SER A 288 -0.10 -2.54 -2.74
CA SER A 288 -0.66 -1.18 -2.58
C SER A 288 -0.49 -0.65 -1.15
N THR A 289 -0.58 -1.54 -0.15
CA THR A 289 -0.34 -1.18 1.25
C THR A 289 1.11 -0.75 1.48
N LEU A 290 2.08 -1.47 0.91
CA LEU A 290 3.49 -1.08 0.99
C LEU A 290 3.70 0.30 0.35
N LEU A 291 3.12 0.55 -0.82
CA LEU A 291 3.21 1.85 -1.50
C LEU A 291 2.61 2.98 -0.65
N ARG A 292 1.45 2.75 -0.02
CA ARG A 292 0.84 3.71 0.94
C ARG A 292 1.73 3.98 2.15
N ALA A 293 2.31 2.93 2.73
CA ALA A 293 3.20 3.07 3.89
C ALA A 293 4.46 3.87 3.53
N LEU A 294 4.99 3.67 2.30
CA LEU A 294 6.11 4.46 1.77
C LEU A 294 5.70 5.92 1.52
N SER A 295 4.54 6.15 0.88
CA SER A 295 4.08 7.50 0.54
C SER A 295 3.78 8.36 1.77
N ARG A 296 3.31 7.72 2.85
CA ARG A 296 3.02 8.36 4.14
C ARG A 296 4.23 8.45 5.07
N ARG A 297 5.42 8.00 4.62
CA ARG A 297 6.63 7.91 5.44
C ARG A 297 6.42 7.15 6.76
N GLU A 298 5.50 6.18 6.80
CA GLU A 298 5.40 5.23 7.92
C GLU A 298 6.68 4.39 8.01
N VAL A 299 7.28 4.14 6.84
CA VAL A 299 8.63 3.62 6.69
C VAL A 299 9.61 4.80 6.66
N PRO A 300 10.74 4.73 7.40
CA PRO A 300 11.66 5.86 7.61
C PRO A 300 12.48 6.19 6.35
N ILE A 301 11.88 6.93 5.42
CA ILE A 301 12.53 7.43 4.20
C ILE A 301 13.11 8.81 4.47
N PRO A 302 14.37 9.10 4.06
CA PRO A 302 14.98 10.41 4.23
C PRO A 302 14.13 11.58 3.69
N THR A 303 14.07 12.68 4.44
CA THR A 303 13.20 13.85 4.13
C THR A 303 13.62 14.64 2.90
N HIS A 304 14.89 14.52 2.48
CA HIS A 304 15.39 15.17 1.26
C HIS A 304 14.97 14.46 -0.03
N ILE A 305 14.40 13.26 0.05
CA ILE A 305 13.89 12.50 -1.09
C ILE A 305 12.42 12.87 -1.26
N SER A 306 12.07 13.46 -2.40
CA SER A 306 10.67 13.74 -2.73
C SER A 306 9.95 12.46 -3.15
N ILE A 307 8.77 12.23 -2.59
CA ILE A 307 7.95 11.04 -2.86
C ILE A 307 6.61 11.50 -3.42
N LEU A 308 6.16 10.84 -4.48
CA LEU A 308 4.82 11.00 -4.99
C LEU A 308 4.21 9.65 -5.32
N HIS A 309 2.99 9.44 -4.85
CA HIS A 309 2.23 8.21 -5.03
C HIS A 309 0.95 8.47 -5.80
N VAL A 310 0.76 7.72 -6.88
CA VAL A 310 -0.44 7.75 -7.70
C VAL A 310 -1.29 6.54 -7.34
N GLU A 311 -2.27 6.74 -6.46
CA GLU A 311 -3.16 5.67 -5.98
C GLU A 311 -4.59 5.77 -6.51
N GLN A 312 -5.12 6.99 -6.65
CA GLN A 312 -6.55 7.22 -6.89
C GLN A 312 -6.81 8.25 -7.97
N GLU A 313 -8.00 8.14 -8.58
CA GLU A 313 -8.55 9.16 -9.47
C GLU A 313 -8.73 10.48 -8.72
N ILE A 314 -8.41 11.58 -9.40
CA ILE A 314 -8.62 12.92 -8.84
C ILE A 314 -10.11 13.22 -8.84
N MET A 315 -10.61 13.85 -7.77
CA MET A 315 -11.96 14.41 -7.78
C MET A 315 -12.03 15.57 -8.77
N GLY A 316 -12.94 15.47 -9.74
CA GLY A 316 -13.08 16.49 -10.77
C GLY A 316 -13.70 17.77 -10.23
N ASP A 317 -13.07 18.89 -10.56
CA ASP A 317 -13.45 20.26 -10.28
C ASP A 317 -13.60 21.08 -11.59
N ASP A 318 -13.72 22.39 -11.46
CA ASP A 318 -13.86 23.32 -12.58
C ASP A 318 -12.52 23.70 -13.24
N THR A 319 -11.38 23.25 -12.72
CA THR A 319 -10.08 23.59 -13.28
C THR A 319 -9.88 22.91 -14.65
N PRO A 320 -9.28 23.58 -15.65
CA PRO A 320 -8.88 22.94 -16.88
C PRO A 320 -7.83 21.85 -16.65
N ALA A 321 -7.84 20.77 -17.44
CA ALA A 321 -6.86 19.68 -17.32
C ALA A 321 -5.40 20.16 -17.39
N LEU A 322 -5.07 21.09 -18.29
CA LEU A 322 -3.73 21.67 -18.39
C LEU A 322 -3.34 22.38 -17.09
N GLN A 323 -4.24 23.20 -16.55
CA GLN A 323 -4.00 23.93 -15.30
C GLN A 323 -3.84 22.99 -14.12
N ALA A 324 -4.65 21.92 -14.04
CA ALA A 324 -4.54 20.91 -12.98
C ALA A 324 -3.17 20.19 -12.98
N VAL A 325 -2.52 20.04 -14.14
CA VAL A 325 -1.15 19.53 -14.25
C VAL A 325 -0.14 20.55 -13.77
N LEU A 326 -0.27 21.81 -14.18
CA LEU A 326 0.62 22.89 -13.75
C LEU A 326 0.54 23.13 -12.23
N ASP A 327 -0.66 23.06 -11.67
CA ASP A 327 -0.94 23.22 -10.24
C ASP A 327 -0.47 22.02 -9.39
N ALA A 328 -0.10 20.89 -10.01
CA ALA A 328 0.45 19.75 -9.30
C ALA A 328 1.80 20.04 -8.66
N ASP A 329 2.58 20.92 -9.29
CA ASP A 329 3.80 21.44 -8.71
C ASP A 329 3.46 22.55 -7.72
N VAL A 330 3.11 22.12 -6.50
CA VAL A 330 2.71 23.01 -5.40
C VAL A 330 3.77 24.07 -5.13
N TRP A 331 5.05 23.69 -5.22
CA TRP A 331 6.15 24.62 -4.95
C TRP A 331 6.30 25.68 -6.04
N ARG A 332 6.16 25.32 -7.31
CA ARG A 332 6.10 26.31 -8.40
C ARG A 332 4.95 27.30 -8.19
N LYS A 333 3.76 26.81 -7.84
CA LYS A 333 2.58 27.65 -7.58
C LYS A 333 2.82 28.62 -6.41
N VAL A 334 3.37 28.12 -5.30
CA VAL A 334 3.72 28.94 -4.13
C VAL A 334 4.76 30.00 -4.47
N LEU A 335 5.83 29.62 -5.18
CA LEU A 335 6.90 30.54 -5.58
C LEU A 335 6.42 31.62 -6.56
N LEU A 336 5.54 31.30 -7.51
CA LEU A 336 4.94 32.29 -8.42
C LEU A 336 4.04 33.27 -7.67
N LYS A 337 3.24 32.78 -6.72
CA LYS A 337 2.40 33.64 -5.87
C LYS A 337 3.28 34.56 -5.01
N GLU A 338 4.33 34.02 -4.40
CA GLU A 338 5.29 34.76 -3.60
C GLU A 338 6.04 35.81 -4.43
N GLN A 339 6.46 35.46 -5.65
CA GLN A 339 7.07 36.39 -6.60
C GLN A 339 6.13 37.57 -6.90
N ALA A 340 4.85 37.30 -7.17
CA ALA A 340 3.85 38.34 -7.43
C ALA A 340 3.66 39.25 -6.21
N GLU A 341 3.54 38.68 -5.00
CA GLU A 341 3.41 39.43 -3.74
C GLU A 341 4.65 40.27 -3.41
N ILE A 342 5.85 39.77 -3.68
CA ILE A 342 7.09 40.54 -3.47
C ILE A 342 7.17 41.67 -4.50
N THR A 343 6.79 41.42 -5.75
CA THR A 343 6.80 42.44 -6.81
C THR A 343 5.82 43.58 -6.50
N THR A 344 4.62 43.28 -6.01
CA THR A 344 3.67 44.32 -5.59
C THR A 344 4.18 45.10 -4.38
N LYS A 345 4.74 44.42 -3.36
CA LYS A 345 5.35 45.08 -2.19
C LYS A 345 6.52 45.99 -2.57
N LEU A 346 7.37 45.57 -3.51
CA LEU A 346 8.48 46.38 -4.00
C LEU A 346 7.96 47.65 -4.71
N ALA A 347 6.91 47.53 -5.53
CA ALA A 347 6.28 48.68 -6.17
C ALA A 347 5.67 49.65 -5.15
N ASP A 348 5.02 49.14 -4.09
CA ASP A 348 4.48 49.96 -3.00
C ASP A 348 5.58 50.67 -2.20
N ILE A 349 6.68 49.98 -1.88
CA ILE A 349 7.85 50.56 -1.21
C ILE A 349 8.48 51.65 -2.07
N GLU A 350 8.61 51.43 -3.39
CA GLU A 350 9.16 52.41 -4.31
C GLU A 350 8.26 53.65 -4.42
N ALA A 351 6.94 53.47 -4.46
CA ALA A 351 5.97 54.56 -4.42
C ALA A 351 6.07 55.37 -3.10
N GLN A 352 6.16 54.70 -1.94
CA GLN A 352 6.31 55.36 -0.64
C GLN A 352 7.65 56.09 -0.50
N ARG A 353 8.74 55.48 -1.00
CA ARG A 353 10.09 56.07 -1.01
C ARG A 353 10.15 57.32 -1.89
N SER A 354 9.47 57.32 -3.03
CA SER A 354 9.47 58.46 -3.97
C SER A 354 8.93 59.78 -3.35
N GLY A 355 8.12 59.69 -2.28
CA GLY A 355 7.56 60.82 -1.56
C GLY A 355 8.32 61.25 -0.30
N MET A 356 9.43 60.57 0.07
CA MET A 356 10.17 60.83 1.31
C MET A 356 11.54 61.47 1.07
N ALA A 357 12.01 62.29 2.02
CA ALA A 357 13.35 62.86 1.98
C ALA A 357 14.42 61.84 2.44
N ASP A 358 15.57 61.80 1.77
CA ASP A 358 16.66 60.81 1.98
C ASP A 358 17.21 60.77 3.42
N THR A 359 16.99 61.79 4.23
CA THR A 359 17.49 61.88 5.63
C THR A 359 16.52 61.30 6.66
N ALA A 360 15.33 60.83 6.26
CA ALA A 360 14.36 60.27 7.18
C ALA A 360 14.76 58.86 7.65
N THR A 361 14.63 58.58 8.95
CA THR A 361 14.87 57.23 9.52
C THR A 361 13.98 56.16 8.88
N ASP A 362 12.80 56.55 8.39
CA ASP A 362 11.87 55.65 7.71
C ASP A 362 12.33 55.32 6.29
N ALA A 363 13.04 56.22 5.60
CA ALA A 363 13.64 55.93 4.30
C ALA A 363 14.72 54.84 4.41
N ALA A 364 15.57 54.90 5.45
CA ALA A 364 16.60 53.89 5.70
C ALA A 364 16.02 52.51 6.08
N ARG A 365 14.81 52.45 6.66
CA ARG A 365 14.10 51.19 6.94
C ARG A 365 13.55 50.59 5.66
N LEU A 366 12.85 51.40 4.85
CA LEU A 366 12.30 51.00 3.55
C LEU A 366 13.39 50.49 2.60
N ASP A 367 14.59 51.07 2.65
CA ASP A 367 15.73 50.63 1.84
C ASP A 367 16.26 49.25 2.24
N LYS A 368 16.33 48.97 3.54
CA LYS A 368 16.69 47.63 4.03
C LYS A 368 15.64 46.57 3.68
N ASP A 369 14.37 46.93 3.82
CA ASP A 369 13.26 46.02 3.48
C ASP A 369 13.24 45.73 1.97
N ARG A 370 13.51 46.75 1.14
CA ARG A 370 13.71 46.58 -0.31
C ARG A 370 14.89 45.64 -0.60
N GLU A 371 16.07 45.87 -0.02
CA GLU A 371 17.23 45.01 -0.25
C GLU A 371 16.97 43.54 0.15
N ALA A 372 16.28 43.33 1.27
CA ALA A 372 15.90 41.99 1.73
C ALA A 372 14.89 41.31 0.78
N LEU A 373 13.89 42.05 0.30
CA LEU A 373 12.91 41.56 -0.68
C LEU A 373 13.54 41.30 -2.05
N ASP A 374 14.45 42.15 -2.51
CA ASP A 374 15.20 41.96 -3.77
C ASP A 374 16.10 40.72 -3.70
N SER A 375 16.78 40.49 -2.57
CA SER A 375 17.56 39.26 -2.36
C SER A 375 16.67 38.02 -2.41
N ARG A 376 15.53 38.04 -1.72
CA ARG A 376 14.57 36.92 -1.72
C ARG A 376 13.95 36.69 -3.10
N LEU A 377 13.65 37.76 -3.84
CA LEU A 377 13.17 37.69 -5.22
C LEU A 377 14.21 37.03 -6.12
N GLY A 378 15.50 37.36 -5.95
CA GLY A 378 16.61 36.72 -6.65
C GLY A 378 16.69 35.21 -6.38
N ASP A 379 16.56 34.81 -5.11
CA ASP A 379 16.54 33.38 -4.73
C ASP A 379 15.34 32.64 -5.36
N ILE A 380 14.15 33.24 -5.32
CA ILE A 380 12.93 32.68 -5.92
C ILE A 380 13.06 32.55 -7.43
N GLN A 381 13.57 33.58 -8.12
CA GLN A 381 13.81 33.53 -9.56
C GLN A 381 14.85 32.47 -9.94
N GLY A 382 15.91 32.33 -9.14
CA GLY A 382 16.89 31.25 -9.30
C GLY A 382 16.24 29.88 -9.19
N LYS A 383 15.35 29.66 -8.22
CA LYS A 383 14.60 28.41 -8.06
C LYS A 383 13.59 28.16 -9.17
N LEU A 384 12.84 29.16 -9.60
CA LEU A 384 11.92 29.03 -10.73
C LEU A 384 12.65 28.70 -12.05
N ALA A 385 13.87 29.22 -12.22
CA ALA A 385 14.74 28.87 -13.34
C ALA A 385 15.27 27.44 -13.25
N GLU A 386 15.70 26.97 -12.06
CA GLU A 386 16.08 25.56 -11.82
C GLU A 386 14.92 24.59 -12.12
N MET A 387 13.69 25.00 -11.85
CA MET A 387 12.47 24.23 -12.11
C MET A 387 11.97 24.33 -13.57
N GLU A 388 12.69 25.05 -14.43
CA GLU A 388 12.30 25.35 -15.82
C GLU A 388 10.85 25.87 -15.96
N SER A 389 10.43 26.76 -15.05
CA SER A 389 9.04 27.25 -14.98
C SER A 389 8.50 27.84 -16.29
N ASP A 390 9.38 28.41 -17.13
CA ASP A 390 9.02 29.00 -18.42
C ASP A 390 8.61 27.96 -19.47
N LYS A 391 9.20 26.75 -19.42
CA LYS A 391 8.87 25.64 -20.35
C LYS A 391 7.75 24.75 -19.83
N ALA A 392 7.33 24.94 -18.59
CA ALA A 392 6.40 24.06 -17.89
C ALA A 392 5.07 23.86 -18.63
N GLU A 393 4.51 24.90 -19.25
CA GLU A 393 3.24 24.77 -19.99
C GLU A 393 3.39 23.85 -21.20
N SER A 394 4.47 24.01 -21.97
CA SER A 394 4.75 23.14 -23.13
C SER A 394 4.99 21.69 -22.72
N ARG A 395 5.70 21.46 -21.61
CA ARG A 395 5.97 20.13 -21.04
C ARG A 395 4.69 19.47 -20.50
N ALA A 396 3.83 20.22 -19.82
CA ALA A 396 2.54 19.72 -19.35
C ALA A 396 1.63 19.33 -20.53
N ALA A 397 1.58 20.17 -21.57
CA ALA A 397 0.80 19.91 -22.77
C ALA A 397 1.29 18.67 -23.53
N SER A 398 2.61 18.45 -23.62
CA SER A 398 3.19 17.27 -24.29
C SER A 398 2.92 15.97 -23.52
N ILE A 399 3.02 15.99 -22.18
CA ILE A 399 2.70 14.83 -21.33
C ILE A 399 1.20 14.48 -21.46
N LEU A 400 0.34 15.49 -21.42
CA LEU A 400 -1.10 15.31 -21.62
C LEU A 400 -1.42 14.75 -23.00
N ALA A 401 -0.79 15.27 -24.07
CA ALA A 401 -0.95 14.75 -25.42
C ALA A 401 -0.51 13.27 -25.53
N GLY A 402 0.61 12.91 -24.90
CA GLY A 402 1.10 11.53 -24.82
C GLY A 402 0.14 10.55 -24.15
N LEU A 403 -0.61 11.03 -23.14
CA LEU A 403 -1.65 10.26 -22.45
C LEU A 403 -3.02 10.31 -23.15
N GLY A 404 -3.09 10.91 -24.34
CA GLY A 404 -4.27 10.94 -25.21
C GLY A 404 -5.16 12.18 -25.09
N PHE A 405 -4.75 13.23 -24.37
CA PHE A 405 -5.50 14.49 -24.31
C PHE A 405 -5.20 15.35 -25.54
N SER A 406 -6.14 15.42 -26.48
CA SER A 406 -6.11 16.38 -27.59
C SER A 406 -6.04 17.84 -27.08
N PRO A 407 -5.47 18.79 -27.85
CA PRO A 407 -5.35 20.19 -27.43
C PRO A 407 -6.66 20.83 -26.93
N GLU A 408 -7.79 20.50 -27.55
CA GLU A 408 -9.12 20.97 -27.12
C GLU A 408 -9.50 20.44 -25.75
N ARG A 409 -9.25 19.15 -25.50
CA ARG A 409 -9.55 18.48 -24.22
C ARG A 409 -8.68 19.01 -23.09
N GLN A 410 -7.46 19.46 -23.37
CA GLN A 410 -6.60 20.05 -22.34
C GLN A 410 -7.23 21.29 -21.67
N GLN A 411 -8.15 21.96 -22.37
CA GLN A 411 -8.89 23.12 -21.86
C GLN A 411 -10.20 22.74 -21.14
N PHE A 412 -10.64 21.49 -21.21
CA PHE A 412 -11.88 21.06 -20.57
C PHE A 412 -11.70 20.93 -19.05
N ALA A 413 -12.77 21.26 -18.32
CA ALA A 413 -12.80 21.17 -16.86
C ALA A 413 -12.67 19.72 -16.39
N THR A 414 -11.94 19.48 -15.30
CA THR A 414 -11.62 18.12 -14.84
C THR A 414 -12.87 17.29 -14.47
N LYS A 415 -13.95 17.95 -14.01
CA LYS A 415 -15.25 17.32 -13.74
C LYS A 415 -15.91 16.66 -14.95
N THR A 416 -15.61 17.12 -16.17
CA THR A 416 -16.21 16.59 -17.41
C THR A 416 -15.61 15.24 -17.83
N PHE A 417 -14.42 14.92 -17.32
CA PHE A 417 -13.76 13.66 -17.60
C PHE A 417 -14.35 12.52 -16.80
N SER A 418 -14.40 11.32 -17.41
CA SER A 418 -14.71 10.08 -16.70
C SER A 418 -13.54 9.66 -15.81
N GLY A 419 -13.78 8.71 -14.90
CA GLY A 419 -12.78 8.27 -13.93
C GLY A 419 -11.43 7.89 -14.54
N GLY A 420 -11.42 7.06 -15.60
CA GLY A 420 -10.17 6.69 -16.28
C GLY A 420 -9.41 7.88 -16.90
N TRP A 421 -10.09 8.92 -17.38
CA TRP A 421 -9.44 10.15 -17.82
C TRP A 421 -8.89 10.96 -16.64
N ARG A 422 -9.56 10.94 -15.48
CA ARG A 422 -9.06 11.57 -14.25
C ARG A 422 -7.85 10.80 -13.66
N MET A 423 -7.80 9.48 -13.83
CA MET A 423 -6.61 8.69 -13.52
C MET A 423 -5.43 9.07 -14.43
N ARG A 424 -5.67 9.22 -15.75
CA ARG A 424 -4.64 9.71 -16.68
C ARG A 424 -4.16 11.10 -16.30
N LEU A 425 -5.05 11.97 -15.85
CA LEU A 425 -4.68 13.28 -15.34
C LEU A 425 -3.81 13.17 -14.07
N ALA A 426 -4.12 12.24 -13.15
CA ALA A 426 -3.30 11.99 -11.97
C ALA A 426 -1.90 11.50 -12.32
N LEU A 427 -1.80 10.62 -13.31
CA LEU A 427 -0.54 10.18 -13.87
C LEU A 427 0.23 11.35 -14.51
N ALA A 428 -0.45 12.18 -15.31
CA ALA A 428 0.16 13.36 -15.94
C ALA A 428 0.76 14.33 -14.91
N ARG A 429 0.01 14.60 -13.83
CA ARG A 429 0.46 15.41 -12.68
C ARG A 429 1.73 14.80 -12.07
N ALA A 430 1.75 13.49 -11.88
CA ALA A 430 2.89 12.83 -11.25
C ALA A 430 4.14 12.79 -12.12
N LEU A 431 3.98 12.57 -13.43
CA LEU A 431 5.07 12.65 -14.39
C LEU A 431 5.62 14.08 -14.48
N PHE A 432 4.75 15.09 -14.41
CA PHE A 432 5.14 16.49 -14.46
C PHE A 432 5.94 16.96 -13.22
N CYS A 433 5.62 16.47 -12.02
CA CYS A 433 6.33 16.86 -10.79
C CYS A 433 7.76 16.29 -10.69
N GLU A 434 8.09 15.25 -11.46
CA GLU A 434 9.42 14.62 -11.48
C GLU A 434 10.04 14.31 -10.08
N PRO A 435 9.33 13.61 -9.17
CA PRO A 435 9.84 13.25 -7.85
C PRO A 435 11.10 12.38 -7.88
N ASP A 436 11.87 12.36 -6.79
CA ASP A 436 13.03 11.48 -6.61
C ASP A 436 12.63 9.99 -6.51
N LEU A 437 11.46 9.73 -5.92
CA LEU A 437 10.81 8.43 -5.86
C LEU A 437 9.37 8.53 -6.37
N LEU A 438 9.13 8.01 -7.57
CA LEU A 438 7.81 7.89 -8.17
C LEU A 438 7.20 6.51 -7.84
N LEU A 439 6.04 6.50 -7.18
CA LEU A 439 5.28 5.29 -6.85
C LEU A 439 4.03 5.20 -7.73
N LEU A 440 3.94 4.16 -8.55
CA LEU A 440 2.80 3.91 -9.44
C LEU A 440 2.11 2.59 -9.04
N ASP A 441 0.83 2.67 -8.68
CA ASP A 441 0.03 1.47 -8.36
C ASP A 441 -0.88 1.11 -9.54
N GLU A 442 -0.54 0.03 -10.25
CA GLU A 442 -1.28 -0.52 -11.40
C GLU A 442 -1.66 0.51 -12.49
N PRO A 443 -0.70 1.27 -13.04
CA PRO A 443 -0.99 2.33 -14.01
C PRO A 443 -1.59 1.80 -15.32
N SER A 444 -1.37 0.52 -15.67
CA SER A 444 -1.86 -0.10 -16.91
C SER A 444 -3.39 -0.25 -16.98
N ASN A 445 -4.07 -0.46 -15.85
CA ASN A 445 -5.47 -0.90 -15.81
C ASN A 445 -6.49 0.09 -16.39
N MET A 446 -6.11 1.36 -16.60
CA MET A 446 -7.01 2.40 -17.13
C MET A 446 -6.45 3.09 -18.39
N LEU A 447 -5.35 2.58 -18.93
CA LEU A 447 -4.68 3.12 -20.09
C LEU A 447 -5.01 2.29 -21.34
N ASP A 448 -5.13 2.96 -22.47
CA ASP A 448 -5.23 2.28 -23.76
C ASP A 448 -3.83 1.94 -24.29
N VAL A 449 -3.77 1.09 -25.30
CA VAL A 449 -2.50 0.66 -25.93
C VAL A 449 -1.58 1.85 -26.31
N PRO A 450 -2.07 2.95 -26.93
CA PRO A 450 -1.23 4.12 -27.21
C PRO A 450 -0.66 4.76 -25.93
N SER A 451 -1.50 5.00 -24.91
CA SER A 451 -1.07 5.68 -23.68
C SER A 451 -0.11 4.82 -22.86
N ILE A 452 -0.31 3.49 -22.79
CA ILE A 452 0.63 2.56 -22.15
C ILE A 452 1.98 2.59 -22.88
N THR A 453 1.97 2.61 -24.21
CA THR A 453 3.20 2.67 -25.00
C THR A 453 3.96 3.98 -24.76
N PHE A 454 3.25 5.12 -24.74
CA PHE A 454 3.83 6.40 -24.37
C PHE A 454 4.43 6.37 -22.96
N LEU A 455 3.67 5.89 -21.97
CA LEU A 455 4.13 5.79 -20.58
C LEU A 455 5.39 4.92 -20.47
N SER A 456 5.41 3.77 -21.16
CA SER A 456 6.55 2.86 -21.14
C SER A 456 7.80 3.53 -21.68
N ASN A 457 7.69 4.20 -22.84
CA ASN A 457 8.80 4.93 -23.45
C ASN A 457 9.26 6.11 -22.58
N TYR A 458 8.33 6.85 -21.97
CA TYR A 458 8.64 7.96 -21.08
C TYR A 458 9.38 7.48 -19.83
N LEU A 459 8.92 6.38 -19.20
CA LEU A 459 9.53 5.82 -18.01
C LEU A 459 10.92 5.22 -18.27
N GLN A 460 11.21 4.72 -19.47
CA GLN A 460 12.55 4.23 -19.83
C GLN A 460 13.62 5.33 -19.73
N GLY A 461 13.26 6.57 -20.10
CA GLY A 461 14.14 7.75 -20.03
C GLY A 461 14.07 8.51 -18.72
N TYR A 462 13.31 8.03 -17.73
CA TYR A 462 13.06 8.76 -16.49
C TYR A 462 14.34 8.84 -15.63
N PRO A 463 14.74 10.04 -15.17
CA PRO A 463 16.04 10.24 -14.50
C PRO A 463 16.07 9.75 -13.04
N SER A 464 14.91 9.71 -12.38
CA SER A 464 14.77 9.39 -10.96
C SER A 464 14.32 7.95 -10.71
N THR A 465 14.16 7.57 -9.44
CA THR A 465 13.77 6.20 -9.06
C THR A 465 12.29 5.99 -9.30
N VAL A 466 11.92 4.86 -9.91
CA VAL A 466 10.50 4.50 -10.13
C VAL A 466 10.23 3.15 -9.47
N LEU A 467 9.17 3.06 -8.68
CA LEU A 467 8.62 1.80 -8.17
C LEU A 467 7.23 1.62 -8.75
N VAL A 468 7.07 0.62 -9.63
CA VAL A 468 5.79 0.32 -10.27
C VAL A 468 5.26 -1.01 -9.80
N VAL A 469 4.02 -1.02 -9.31
CA VAL A 469 3.21 -2.23 -9.16
C VAL A 469 2.45 -2.42 -10.45
N SER A 470 2.63 -3.55 -11.11
CA SER A 470 1.85 -3.89 -12.30
C SER A 470 1.70 -5.40 -12.43
N HIS A 471 0.55 -5.82 -12.95
CA HIS A 471 0.32 -7.17 -13.43
C HIS A 471 0.59 -7.35 -14.94
N ASP A 472 0.87 -6.27 -15.67
CA ASP A 472 1.18 -6.31 -17.10
C ASP A 472 2.63 -6.74 -17.34
N ARG A 473 2.78 -7.94 -17.93
CA ARG A 473 4.07 -8.55 -18.25
C ARG A 473 4.86 -7.74 -19.27
N ALA A 474 4.19 -7.27 -20.32
CA ALA A 474 4.86 -6.57 -21.41
C ALA A 474 5.38 -5.22 -20.92
N PHE A 475 4.56 -4.50 -20.14
CA PHE A 475 4.94 -3.25 -19.51
C PHE A 475 6.14 -3.40 -18.57
N LEU A 476 6.10 -4.39 -17.66
CA LEU A 476 7.23 -4.64 -16.74
C LEU A 476 8.50 -5.05 -17.49
N ASN A 477 8.38 -5.80 -18.59
CA ASN A 477 9.51 -6.21 -19.41
C ASN A 477 10.19 -5.02 -20.11
N GLU A 478 9.41 -4.01 -20.52
CA GLU A 478 9.90 -2.81 -21.20
C GLU A 478 10.45 -1.75 -20.22
N VAL A 479 9.88 -1.62 -19.01
CA VAL A 479 10.20 -0.53 -18.07
C VAL A 479 11.17 -0.94 -16.96
N ALA A 480 11.01 -2.12 -16.37
CA ALA A 480 11.72 -2.50 -15.16
C ALA A 480 13.20 -2.86 -15.44
N THR A 481 14.11 -2.31 -14.64
CA THR A 481 15.53 -2.73 -14.58
C THR A 481 15.73 -3.84 -13.55
N ASP A 482 14.92 -3.83 -12.51
CA ASP A 482 15.01 -4.71 -11.36
C ASP A 482 13.61 -5.14 -10.95
N ILE A 483 13.44 -6.41 -10.58
CA ILE A 483 12.16 -6.94 -10.11
C ILE A 483 12.23 -7.23 -8.61
N ILE A 484 11.25 -6.72 -7.87
CA ILE A 484 11.04 -7.02 -6.46
C ILE A 484 9.86 -7.98 -6.37
N HIS A 485 10.10 -9.19 -5.89
CA HIS A 485 9.07 -10.19 -5.69
C HIS A 485 8.62 -10.22 -4.24
N GLN A 486 7.38 -9.81 -3.98
CA GLN A 486 6.76 -9.88 -2.66
C GLN A 486 6.01 -11.20 -2.50
N HIS A 487 6.47 -12.03 -1.58
CA HIS A 487 5.82 -13.29 -1.21
C HIS A 487 6.17 -13.65 0.24
N SER A 488 5.35 -14.47 0.91
CA SER A 488 5.64 -15.00 2.26
C SER A 488 6.15 -13.97 3.27
N MET A 489 5.54 -12.77 3.25
CA MET A 489 5.88 -11.62 4.11
C MET A 489 7.32 -11.10 3.93
N ARG A 490 7.98 -11.39 2.80
CA ARG A 490 9.34 -10.97 2.45
C ARG A 490 9.45 -10.35 1.05
N LEU A 491 10.59 -9.70 0.79
CA LEU A 491 10.94 -9.09 -0.50
C LEU A 491 12.21 -9.72 -1.07
N ASP A 492 12.07 -10.43 -2.20
CA ASP A 492 13.18 -11.03 -2.93
C ASP A 492 13.56 -10.14 -4.13
N TYR A 493 14.85 -9.84 -4.29
CA TYR A 493 15.34 -8.94 -5.34
C TYR A 493 15.99 -9.70 -6.50
N TYR A 494 15.61 -9.32 -7.71
CA TYR A 494 16.17 -9.82 -8.97
C TYR A 494 16.74 -8.64 -9.73
N ARG A 495 18.07 -8.48 -9.66
CA ARG A 495 18.76 -7.31 -10.22
C ARG A 495 19.12 -7.50 -11.68
N GLY A 496 19.01 -6.43 -12.46
CA GLY A 496 19.35 -6.43 -13.90
C GLY A 496 18.54 -7.45 -14.70
N ALA A 497 17.32 -7.72 -14.25
CA ALA A 497 16.44 -8.75 -14.78
C ALA A 497 15.13 -8.11 -15.21
N ASN A 498 14.75 -8.32 -16.47
CA ASN A 498 13.40 -8.05 -16.94
C ASN A 498 12.41 -9.09 -16.40
N PHE A 499 11.10 -8.90 -16.63
CA PHE A 499 10.08 -9.80 -16.08
C PHE A 499 10.27 -11.26 -16.52
N GLU A 500 10.62 -11.51 -17.78
CA GLU A 500 10.82 -12.87 -18.32
C GLU A 500 11.98 -13.60 -17.64
N SER A 501 13.14 -12.95 -17.51
CA SER A 501 14.30 -13.53 -16.84
C SER A 501 14.06 -13.78 -15.35
N PHE A 502 13.32 -12.88 -14.69
CA PHE A 502 12.83 -13.09 -13.33
C PHE A 502 11.97 -14.35 -13.24
N TYR A 503 10.96 -14.48 -14.11
CA TYR A 503 10.01 -15.59 -14.06
C TYR A 503 10.71 -16.94 -14.30
N ALA A 504 11.59 -17.00 -15.30
CA ALA A 504 12.40 -18.18 -15.58
C ALA A 504 13.29 -18.57 -14.39
N THR A 505 13.97 -17.58 -13.77
CA THR A 505 14.83 -17.81 -12.60
C THR A 505 14.02 -18.27 -11.39
N LYS A 506 12.84 -17.68 -11.15
CA LYS A 506 11.93 -18.05 -10.07
C LYS A 506 11.45 -19.49 -10.25
N GLU A 507 11.03 -19.87 -11.46
CA GLU A 507 10.61 -21.23 -11.77
C GLU A 507 11.74 -22.25 -11.58
N GLU A 508 12.94 -21.93 -12.04
CA GLU A 508 14.11 -22.80 -11.91
C GLU A 508 14.44 -23.02 -10.43
N ARG A 509 14.54 -21.94 -9.64
CA ARG A 509 14.74 -22.01 -8.18
C ARG A 509 13.67 -22.87 -7.50
N ARG A 510 12.40 -22.73 -7.92
CA ARG A 510 11.29 -23.55 -7.41
C ARG A 510 11.46 -25.02 -7.75
N LYS A 511 11.76 -25.35 -9.01
CA LYS A 511 11.97 -26.73 -9.47
C LYS A 511 13.15 -27.37 -8.74
N VAL A 512 14.23 -26.63 -8.50
CA VAL A 512 15.39 -27.09 -7.72
C VAL A 512 15.00 -27.33 -6.26
N ALA A 513 14.36 -26.38 -5.60
CA ALA A 513 13.92 -26.51 -4.20
C ALA A 513 12.97 -27.70 -4.00
N LYS A 514 12.03 -27.91 -4.93
CA LYS A 514 11.10 -29.05 -4.90
C LYS A 514 11.84 -30.38 -5.01
N ARG A 515 12.77 -30.50 -5.96
CA ARG A 515 13.56 -31.73 -6.14
C ARG A 515 14.45 -32.01 -4.92
N GLU A 516 15.07 -30.97 -4.35
CA GLU A 516 15.89 -31.10 -3.15
C GLU A 516 15.06 -31.58 -1.95
N TYR A 517 13.87 -30.99 -1.75
CA TYR A 517 12.93 -31.42 -0.72
C TYR A 517 12.46 -32.87 -0.92
N GLU A 518 12.03 -33.25 -2.13
CA GLU A 518 11.59 -34.61 -2.45
C GLU A 518 12.71 -35.64 -2.22
N ASN A 519 13.94 -35.33 -2.66
CA ASN A 519 15.10 -36.18 -2.44
C ASN A 519 15.41 -36.35 -0.95
N GLN A 520 15.35 -35.27 -0.18
CA GLN A 520 15.60 -35.33 1.27
C GLN A 520 14.50 -36.11 1.99
N MET A 521 13.23 -35.90 1.63
CA MET A 521 12.10 -36.64 2.18
C MET A 521 12.16 -38.13 1.85
N ALA A 522 12.54 -38.49 0.62
CA ALA A 522 12.76 -39.89 0.25
C ALA A 522 13.92 -40.53 1.05
N GLN A 523 15.03 -39.80 1.25
CA GLN A 523 16.13 -40.26 2.08
C GLN A 523 15.72 -40.44 3.55
N ARG A 524 14.96 -39.50 4.10
CA ARG A 524 14.40 -39.57 5.45
C ARG A 524 13.46 -40.77 5.60
N ALA A 525 12.54 -40.96 4.66
CA ALA A 525 11.62 -42.10 4.65
C ALA A 525 12.37 -43.44 4.56
N HIS A 526 13.42 -43.53 3.73
CA HIS A 526 14.24 -44.73 3.62
C HIS A 526 15.02 -45.03 4.92
N LEU A 527 15.61 -44.01 5.54
CA LEU A 527 16.28 -44.17 6.84
C LEU A 527 15.28 -44.57 7.94
N GLN A 528 14.10 -43.95 7.96
CA GLN A 528 13.03 -44.24 8.92
C GLN A 528 12.52 -45.68 8.78
N ALA A 529 12.24 -46.15 7.55
CA ALA A 529 11.81 -47.52 7.30
C ALA A 529 12.85 -48.57 7.77
N PHE A 530 14.15 -48.26 7.64
CA PHE A 530 15.20 -49.12 8.17
C PHE A 530 15.23 -49.10 9.70
N ILE A 531 15.12 -47.92 10.31
CA ILE A 531 15.07 -47.76 11.76
C ILE A 531 13.88 -48.57 12.31
N ASP A 532 12.67 -48.37 11.79
CA ASP A 532 11.47 -49.03 12.28
C ASP A 532 11.55 -50.56 12.16
N LYS A 533 12.15 -51.06 11.07
CA LYS A 533 12.31 -52.49 10.83
C LYS A 533 13.35 -53.16 11.73
N PHE A 534 14.42 -52.44 12.10
CA PHE A 534 15.59 -53.03 12.78
C PHE A 534 15.86 -52.48 14.18
N ARG A 535 15.03 -51.58 14.71
CA ARG A 535 15.18 -50.96 16.04
C ARG A 535 15.26 -51.97 17.19
N TYR A 536 14.50 -53.06 17.09
CA TYR A 536 14.40 -54.09 18.13
C TYR A 536 15.26 -55.33 17.85
N ASN A 537 16.04 -55.35 16.75
CA ASN A 537 16.91 -56.46 16.42
C ASN A 537 18.31 -56.25 17.02
N ALA A 538 18.70 -57.11 17.97
CA ALA A 538 19.97 -57.01 18.69
C ALA A 538 21.20 -56.96 17.76
N ALA A 539 21.20 -57.70 16.65
CA ALA A 539 22.35 -57.81 15.74
C ALA A 539 22.56 -56.57 14.85
N LYS A 540 21.52 -55.78 14.59
CA LYS A 540 21.59 -54.57 13.73
C LYS A 540 21.33 -53.27 14.49
N SER A 541 21.28 -53.34 15.82
CA SER A 541 20.99 -52.24 16.73
C SER A 541 21.98 -51.07 16.60
N SER A 542 23.29 -51.36 16.44
CA SER A 542 24.33 -50.35 16.27
C SER A 542 24.18 -49.57 14.95
N GLU A 543 23.80 -50.25 13.87
CA GLU A 543 23.58 -49.64 12.55
C GLU A 543 22.30 -48.80 12.54
N ALA A 544 21.24 -49.26 13.21
CA ALA A 544 20.02 -48.49 13.43
C ALA A 544 20.30 -47.21 14.25
N GLN A 545 21.08 -47.30 15.34
CA GLN A 545 21.50 -46.13 16.13
C GLN A 545 22.33 -45.12 15.34
N SER A 546 23.23 -45.58 14.46
CA SER A 546 23.99 -44.69 13.57
C SER A 546 23.08 -43.91 12.61
N ARG A 547 22.07 -44.59 12.05
CA ARG A 547 21.09 -43.98 11.14
C ARG A 547 20.13 -43.03 11.86
N ILE A 548 19.77 -43.31 13.12
CA ILE A 548 19.02 -42.36 13.98
C ILE A 548 19.81 -41.06 14.15
N LYS A 549 21.10 -41.14 14.50
CA LYS A 549 21.96 -39.95 14.62
C LYS A 549 22.11 -39.20 13.30
N LYS A 550 22.17 -39.90 12.16
CA LYS A 550 22.18 -39.27 10.83
C LYS A 550 20.86 -38.55 10.55
N LEU A 551 19.73 -39.14 10.91
CA LEU A 551 18.41 -38.53 10.74
C LEU A 551 18.26 -37.26 11.59
N GLU A 552 18.72 -37.28 12.85
CA GLU A 552 18.73 -36.11 13.76
C GLU A 552 19.63 -34.98 13.28
N LYS A 553 20.73 -35.30 12.60
CA LYS A 553 21.69 -34.31 12.08
C LYS A 553 21.26 -33.73 10.73
N MET A 554 20.31 -34.33 10.02
CA MET A 554 19.81 -33.80 8.75
C MET A 554 18.96 -32.54 9.00
N PRO A 555 19.26 -31.40 8.35
CA PRO A 555 18.49 -30.18 8.52
C PRO A 555 17.03 -30.42 8.12
N VAL A 556 16.09 -29.94 8.92
CA VAL A 556 14.67 -29.93 8.55
C VAL A 556 14.50 -28.88 7.46
N LEU A 557 14.39 -29.33 6.21
CA LEU A 557 13.95 -28.45 5.13
C LEU A 557 12.46 -28.18 5.31
N GLU A 558 12.11 -26.91 5.18
CA GLU A 558 10.71 -26.50 5.10
C GLU A 558 10.11 -27.00 3.78
N PRO A 559 8.85 -27.42 3.76
CA PRO A 559 8.18 -27.78 2.52
C PRO A 559 8.21 -26.58 1.57
N PRO A 560 8.55 -26.78 0.27
CA PRO A 560 8.49 -25.71 -0.70
C PRO A 560 7.06 -25.15 -0.74
N GLU A 561 6.95 -23.84 -0.96
CA GLU A 561 5.66 -23.15 -1.03
C GLU A 561 4.71 -23.89 -2.00
N ALA A 562 3.51 -24.21 -1.51
CA ALA A 562 2.51 -24.90 -2.30
C ALA A 562 2.12 -24.04 -3.51
N GLU A 563 2.05 -24.67 -4.69
CA GLU A 563 1.67 -23.98 -5.92
C GLU A 563 0.24 -23.46 -5.77
N TYR A 564 0.08 -22.15 -5.76
CA TYR A 564 -1.21 -21.51 -5.94
C TYR A 564 -1.57 -21.66 -7.43
N SER A 565 -2.09 -22.83 -7.78
CA SER A 565 -2.59 -23.10 -9.12
C SER A 565 -4.07 -22.77 -9.19
N VAL A 566 -4.37 -21.65 -9.84
CA VAL A 566 -5.74 -21.33 -10.22
C VAL A 566 -6.04 -22.12 -11.48
N HIS A 567 -7.13 -22.87 -11.48
CA HIS A 567 -7.65 -23.52 -12.68
C HIS A 567 -9.03 -22.94 -12.93
N PHE A 568 -9.30 -22.49 -14.15
CA PHE A 568 -10.64 -22.10 -14.57
C PHE A 568 -11.20 -23.16 -15.49
N LYS A 569 -12.47 -23.50 -15.29
CA LYS A 569 -13.17 -24.45 -16.17
C LYS A 569 -14.56 -23.93 -16.52
N PHE A 570 -14.76 -23.64 -17.80
CA PHE A 570 -16.08 -23.36 -18.35
C PHE A 570 -16.80 -24.67 -18.71
N PRO A 571 -18.14 -24.70 -18.61
CA PRO A 571 -18.92 -25.87 -19.01
C PRO A 571 -18.88 -26.08 -20.53
N ASP A 572 -19.11 -27.33 -20.94
CA ASP A 572 -19.23 -27.68 -22.36
C ASP A 572 -20.48 -27.07 -22.99
N VAL A 573 -20.38 -26.69 -24.26
CA VAL A 573 -21.41 -25.92 -24.97
C VAL A 573 -22.29 -26.83 -25.83
N GLU A 574 -23.60 -26.62 -25.78
CA GLU A 574 -24.57 -27.30 -26.65
C GLU A 574 -24.41 -26.82 -28.10
N LYS A 575 -24.43 -27.74 -29.06
CA LYS A 575 -24.32 -27.38 -30.49
C LYS A 575 -25.57 -26.61 -30.93
N MET A 576 -25.38 -25.52 -31.66
CA MET A 576 -26.46 -24.75 -32.29
C MET A 576 -26.24 -24.57 -33.79
N THR A 577 -27.33 -24.46 -34.54
CA THR A 577 -27.32 -24.16 -35.97
C THR A 577 -27.17 -22.64 -36.20
N PRO A 578 -26.27 -22.20 -37.10
CA PRO A 578 -26.19 -20.80 -37.52
C PRO A 578 -27.49 -20.29 -38.16
N PRO A 579 -27.74 -18.96 -38.18
CA PRO A 579 -26.91 -17.88 -37.64
C PRO A 579 -27.00 -17.78 -36.11
N ILE A 580 -25.90 -17.37 -35.46
CA ILE A 580 -25.82 -17.29 -34.00
C ILE A 580 -26.10 -15.86 -33.54
N VAL A 581 -25.21 -14.92 -33.86
CA VAL A 581 -25.44 -13.47 -33.72
C VAL A 581 -24.88 -12.76 -34.92
N GLN A 582 -25.70 -11.94 -35.57
CA GLN A 582 -25.29 -11.13 -36.71
C GLN A 582 -25.80 -9.70 -36.55
N MET A 583 -24.90 -8.74 -36.72
CA MET A 583 -25.18 -7.32 -36.84
C MET A 583 -25.04 -6.93 -38.30
N SER A 584 -26.03 -6.19 -38.83
CA SER A 584 -26.02 -5.68 -40.20
C SER A 584 -26.40 -4.21 -40.22
N GLU A 585 -25.49 -3.39 -40.74
CA GLU A 585 -25.63 -1.94 -40.93
C GLU A 585 -26.00 -1.19 -39.63
N VAL A 586 -25.53 -1.69 -38.48
CA VAL A 586 -25.94 -1.18 -37.18
C VAL A 586 -25.35 0.20 -36.91
N THR A 587 -26.22 1.16 -36.62
CA THR A 587 -25.85 2.53 -36.24
C THR A 587 -26.45 2.87 -34.89
N PHE A 588 -25.66 3.47 -34.01
CA PHE A 588 -26.09 3.81 -32.65
C PHE A 588 -25.44 5.09 -32.12
N GLY A 589 -26.23 5.90 -31.43
CA GLY A 589 -25.77 7.05 -30.64
C GLY A 589 -26.57 7.18 -29.35
N TYR A 590 -25.92 7.61 -28.26
CA TYR A 590 -26.61 7.84 -26.98
C TYR A 590 -27.58 9.02 -27.04
N THR A 591 -27.22 10.02 -27.85
CA THR A 591 -28.12 11.10 -28.24
C THR A 591 -28.26 11.09 -29.76
N PRO A 592 -29.43 11.50 -30.31
CA PRO A 592 -29.63 11.58 -31.75
C PRO A 592 -28.55 12.41 -32.47
N ASP A 593 -28.04 13.44 -31.77
CA ASP A 593 -27.06 14.38 -32.32
C ASP A 593 -25.62 13.86 -32.30
N LYS A 594 -25.32 12.82 -31.51
CA LYS A 594 -23.97 12.24 -31.37
C LYS A 594 -24.00 10.74 -31.65
N ILE A 595 -23.88 10.41 -32.93
CA ILE A 595 -23.73 9.04 -33.40
C ILE A 595 -22.34 8.53 -33.00
N LEU A 596 -22.31 7.45 -32.22
CA LEU A 596 -21.08 6.81 -31.74
C LEU A 596 -20.58 5.72 -32.70
N LEU A 597 -21.50 4.93 -33.25
CA LEU A 597 -21.21 3.81 -34.13
C LEU A 597 -22.03 3.97 -35.42
N ARG A 598 -21.38 3.75 -36.57
CA ARG A 598 -21.96 3.90 -37.91
C ARG A 598 -21.71 2.64 -38.72
N ASN A 599 -22.78 2.12 -39.30
CA ASN A 599 -22.76 1.03 -40.27
C ASN A 599 -21.88 -0.17 -39.85
N VAL A 600 -22.12 -0.67 -38.64
CA VAL A 600 -21.34 -1.78 -38.06
C VAL A 600 -21.90 -3.12 -38.53
N ASP A 601 -21.05 -3.87 -39.22
CA ASP A 601 -21.30 -5.26 -39.63
C ASP A 601 -20.40 -6.20 -38.83
N LEU A 602 -21.01 -7.12 -38.06
CA LEU A 602 -20.28 -8.07 -37.22
C LEU A 602 -21.03 -9.40 -37.20
N ASP A 603 -20.37 -10.48 -37.60
CA ASP A 603 -20.87 -11.85 -37.50
C ASP A 603 -20.09 -12.60 -36.42
N VAL A 604 -20.80 -13.19 -35.46
CA VAL A 604 -20.22 -13.96 -34.36
C VAL A 604 -20.79 -15.37 -34.38
N GLN A 605 -19.90 -16.34 -34.59
CA GLN A 605 -20.20 -17.77 -34.65
C GLN A 605 -19.75 -18.50 -33.37
N LEU A 606 -20.10 -19.78 -33.21
CA LEU A 606 -19.75 -20.56 -32.02
C LEU A 606 -18.25 -20.88 -31.92
N ASP A 607 -17.50 -20.85 -33.01
CA ASP A 607 -16.05 -21.05 -33.05
C ASP A 607 -15.28 -19.71 -33.10
N SER A 608 -16.00 -18.58 -33.15
CA SER A 608 -15.39 -17.27 -33.27
C SER A 608 -14.56 -16.93 -32.03
N ARG A 609 -13.37 -16.37 -32.28
CA ARG A 609 -12.44 -15.82 -31.29
C ARG A 609 -12.09 -14.41 -31.69
N ILE A 610 -12.88 -13.46 -31.22
CA ILE A 610 -12.86 -12.07 -31.66
C ILE A 610 -12.31 -11.18 -30.54
N GLY A 611 -11.22 -10.48 -30.83
CA GLY A 611 -10.67 -9.43 -29.98
C GLY A 611 -11.05 -8.06 -30.53
N ILE A 612 -11.76 -7.24 -29.76
CA ILE A 612 -12.07 -5.86 -30.12
C ILE A 612 -11.05 -4.93 -29.45
N VAL A 613 -10.34 -4.14 -30.26
CA VAL A 613 -9.33 -3.17 -29.83
C VAL A 613 -9.69 -1.77 -30.33
N GLY A 614 -9.21 -0.74 -29.63
CA GLY A 614 -9.50 0.65 -29.96
C GLY A 614 -9.25 1.60 -28.79
N PRO A 615 -9.22 2.92 -29.02
CA PRO A 615 -9.00 3.90 -27.95
C PRO A 615 -10.14 3.90 -26.92
N ASN A 616 -9.86 4.41 -25.73
CA ASN A 616 -10.89 4.50 -24.70
C ASN A 616 -11.97 5.51 -25.10
N GLY A 617 -13.23 5.08 -24.96
CA GLY A 617 -14.38 5.88 -25.41
C GLY A 617 -14.75 5.71 -26.89
N ALA A 618 -14.08 4.83 -27.65
CA ALA A 618 -14.43 4.56 -29.06
C ALA A 618 -15.80 3.88 -29.25
N GLY A 619 -16.38 3.30 -28.19
CA GLY A 619 -17.64 2.57 -28.26
C GLY A 619 -17.54 1.06 -28.11
N LYS A 620 -16.38 0.51 -27.71
CA LYS A 620 -16.14 -0.93 -27.46
C LYS A 620 -17.23 -1.57 -26.58
N THR A 621 -17.41 -1.08 -25.36
CA THR A 621 -18.47 -1.53 -24.43
C THR A 621 -19.88 -1.33 -25.00
N THR A 622 -20.10 -0.30 -25.83
CA THR A 622 -21.39 -0.04 -26.46
C THR A 622 -21.73 -1.11 -27.49
N ILE A 623 -20.76 -1.56 -28.30
CA ILE A 623 -20.92 -2.69 -29.24
C ILE A 623 -21.27 -3.95 -28.47
N LEU A 624 -20.56 -4.25 -27.38
CA LEU A 624 -20.87 -5.39 -26.53
C LEU A 624 -22.30 -5.33 -25.98
N LYS A 625 -22.75 -4.14 -25.54
CA LYS A 625 -24.11 -3.90 -25.05
C LYS A 625 -25.20 -4.04 -26.12
N LEU A 626 -24.91 -3.64 -27.36
CA LEU A 626 -25.79 -3.90 -28.51
C LEU A 626 -25.86 -5.40 -28.80
N LEU A 627 -24.73 -6.10 -28.73
CA LEU A 627 -24.65 -7.54 -29.01
C LEU A 627 -25.42 -8.38 -28.00
N ILE A 628 -25.45 -7.99 -26.73
CA ILE A 628 -26.25 -8.67 -25.69
C ILE A 628 -27.72 -8.22 -25.67
N GLY A 629 -28.14 -7.30 -26.55
CA GLY A 629 -29.51 -6.78 -26.62
C GLY A 629 -29.91 -5.84 -25.49
N LYS A 630 -28.94 -5.30 -24.70
CA LYS A 630 -29.22 -4.29 -23.67
C LYS A 630 -29.47 -2.90 -24.25
N LEU A 631 -28.95 -2.63 -25.44
CA LEU A 631 -29.19 -1.41 -26.19
C LEU A 631 -29.89 -1.76 -27.50
N GLN A 632 -30.82 -0.91 -27.92
CA GLN A 632 -31.45 -1.03 -29.23
C GLN A 632 -30.69 -0.16 -30.24
N PRO A 633 -30.41 -0.67 -31.44
CA PRO A 633 -29.78 0.11 -32.48
C PRO A 633 -30.71 1.24 -32.95
N THR A 634 -30.14 2.39 -33.34
CA THR A 634 -30.91 3.51 -33.91
C THR A 634 -31.31 3.21 -35.36
N SER A 635 -30.43 2.52 -36.09
CA SER A 635 -30.67 2.00 -37.45
C SER A 635 -29.91 0.68 -37.62
N GLY A 636 -30.28 -0.13 -38.62
CA GLY A 636 -29.74 -1.46 -38.86
C GLY A 636 -30.49 -2.56 -38.09
N THR A 637 -30.03 -3.80 -38.25
CA THR A 637 -30.68 -4.98 -37.65
C THR A 637 -29.69 -5.86 -36.89
N ILE A 638 -30.15 -6.42 -35.77
CA ILE A 638 -29.40 -7.39 -34.96
C ILE A 638 -30.22 -8.68 -34.92
N THR A 639 -29.70 -9.75 -35.53
CA THR A 639 -30.34 -11.07 -35.57
C THR A 639 -29.65 -11.99 -34.58
N GLN A 640 -30.42 -12.64 -33.72
CA GLN A 640 -29.90 -13.58 -32.71
C GLN A 640 -30.71 -14.87 -32.70
N ASN A 641 -30.04 -15.99 -32.46
CA ASN A 641 -30.73 -17.27 -32.26
C ASN A 641 -31.54 -17.24 -30.94
N PRO A 642 -32.84 -17.59 -30.94
CA PRO A 642 -33.67 -17.55 -29.72
C PRO A 642 -33.20 -18.46 -28.57
N ARG A 643 -32.41 -19.51 -28.87
CA ARG A 643 -31.83 -20.41 -27.86
C ARG A 643 -30.47 -19.96 -27.34
N LEU A 644 -29.94 -18.86 -27.89
CA LEU A 644 -28.64 -18.34 -27.51
C LEU A 644 -28.63 -17.90 -26.05
N ARG A 645 -27.54 -18.28 -25.35
CA ARG A 645 -27.23 -17.82 -24.00
C ARG A 645 -25.89 -17.11 -24.06
N ILE A 646 -25.87 -15.83 -23.70
CA ILE A 646 -24.66 -15.03 -23.71
C ILE A 646 -24.24 -14.78 -22.27
N GLY A 647 -23.01 -15.18 -21.92
CA GLY A 647 -22.39 -14.84 -20.65
C GLY A 647 -21.65 -13.53 -20.80
N PHE A 648 -22.12 -12.46 -20.15
CA PHE A 648 -21.50 -11.14 -20.21
C PHE A 648 -20.73 -10.81 -18.94
N PHE A 649 -19.42 -10.65 -19.06
CA PHE A 649 -18.56 -10.13 -18.02
C PHE A 649 -18.32 -8.64 -18.26
N ALA A 650 -18.85 -7.79 -17.38
CA ALA A 650 -18.73 -6.34 -17.48
C ALA A 650 -17.55 -5.83 -16.64
N GLN A 651 -16.99 -4.69 -17.02
CA GLN A 651 -15.92 -4.04 -16.26
C GLN A 651 -16.30 -3.78 -14.78
N HIS A 652 -17.54 -3.34 -14.51
CA HIS A 652 -18.08 -3.08 -13.17
C HIS A 652 -18.89 -4.26 -12.58
N HIS A 653 -18.65 -5.49 -13.03
CA HIS A 653 -19.47 -6.63 -12.58
C HIS A 653 -19.32 -6.92 -11.08
N VAL A 654 -18.20 -6.52 -10.47
CA VAL A 654 -17.98 -6.63 -9.02
C VAL A 654 -18.97 -5.78 -8.22
N ASP A 655 -19.39 -4.63 -8.75
CA ASP A 655 -20.33 -3.71 -8.08
C ASP A 655 -21.76 -4.27 -8.05
N ALA A 656 -22.07 -5.25 -8.92
CA ALA A 656 -23.35 -5.94 -8.92
C ALA A 656 -23.43 -7.06 -7.86
N LEU A 657 -22.32 -7.40 -7.20
CA LEU A 657 -22.28 -8.42 -6.15
C LEU A 657 -22.80 -7.85 -4.82
N ASP A 658 -23.59 -8.65 -4.11
CA ASP A 658 -24.07 -8.30 -2.76
C ASP A 658 -22.93 -8.44 -1.73
N LEU A 659 -22.22 -7.35 -1.44
CA LEU A 659 -21.05 -7.35 -0.56
C LEU A 659 -21.34 -7.89 0.86
N ASN A 660 -22.59 -7.81 1.32
CA ASN A 660 -23.00 -8.27 2.65
C ASN A 660 -23.21 -9.79 2.73
N ALA A 661 -23.41 -10.45 1.59
CA ALA A 661 -23.63 -11.89 1.50
C ALA A 661 -22.32 -12.67 1.30
N SER A 662 -22.33 -13.96 1.62
CA SER A 662 -21.25 -14.87 1.21
C SER A 662 -21.38 -15.23 -0.26
N ALA A 663 -20.27 -15.64 -0.91
CA ALA A 663 -20.30 -16.05 -2.31
C ALA A 663 -21.27 -17.23 -2.54
N VAL A 664 -21.28 -18.22 -1.64
CA VAL A 664 -22.22 -19.36 -1.72
C VAL A 664 -23.66 -18.89 -1.56
N THR A 665 -23.94 -18.06 -0.55
CA THR A 665 -25.30 -17.54 -0.31
C THR A 665 -25.81 -16.72 -1.50
N PHE A 666 -24.93 -15.92 -2.12
CA PHE A 666 -25.27 -15.14 -3.30
C PHE A 666 -25.57 -16.01 -4.52
N MET A 667 -24.78 -17.07 -4.76
CA MET A 667 -25.07 -18.02 -5.84
C MET A 667 -26.38 -18.77 -5.60
N ALA A 668 -26.64 -19.20 -4.36
CA ALA A 668 -27.88 -19.87 -3.98
C ALA A 668 -29.12 -18.98 -4.16
N LYS A 669 -28.99 -17.67 -3.85
CA LYS A 669 -30.06 -16.68 -4.04
C LYS A 669 -30.31 -16.35 -5.51
N THR A 670 -29.25 -16.21 -6.29
CA THR A 670 -29.33 -15.78 -7.70
C THR A 670 -29.69 -16.93 -8.65
N TYR A 671 -29.20 -18.14 -8.36
CA TYR A 671 -29.36 -19.33 -9.20
C TYR A 671 -29.90 -20.51 -8.40
N PRO A 672 -31.14 -20.43 -7.85
CA PRO A 672 -31.68 -21.46 -6.97
C PRO A 672 -31.80 -22.82 -7.67
N GLY A 673 -31.74 -23.91 -6.89
CA GLY A 673 -31.94 -25.28 -7.39
C GLY A 673 -30.72 -26.20 -7.30
N ARG A 674 -29.59 -25.73 -6.78
CA ARG A 674 -28.41 -26.55 -6.46
C ARG A 674 -28.12 -26.54 -4.96
N THR A 675 -27.39 -27.55 -4.52
CA THR A 675 -26.94 -27.69 -3.13
C THR A 675 -25.73 -26.79 -2.83
N ASP A 676 -25.53 -26.48 -1.55
CA ASP A 676 -24.35 -25.73 -1.07
C ASP A 676 -23.02 -26.36 -1.50
N GLU A 677 -22.94 -27.70 -1.53
CA GLU A 677 -21.76 -28.43 -1.95
C GLU A 677 -21.44 -28.22 -3.43
N GLU A 678 -22.47 -28.19 -4.29
CA GLU A 678 -22.32 -27.92 -5.71
C GLU A 678 -21.85 -26.48 -5.98
N TYR A 679 -22.36 -25.49 -5.23
CA TYR A 679 -21.83 -24.11 -5.34
C TYR A 679 -20.38 -24.02 -4.87
N ARG A 680 -20.01 -24.71 -3.79
CA ARG A 680 -18.60 -24.76 -3.33
C ARG A 680 -17.71 -25.44 -4.35
N ARG A 681 -18.17 -26.51 -4.99
CA ARG A 681 -17.42 -27.19 -6.06
C ARG A 681 -17.25 -26.27 -7.27
N GLN A 682 -18.29 -25.53 -7.65
CA GLN A 682 -18.23 -24.54 -8.72
C GLN A 682 -17.23 -23.44 -8.40
N LEU A 683 -17.29 -22.86 -7.19
CA LEU A 683 -16.33 -21.85 -6.72
C LEU A 683 -14.90 -22.40 -6.71
N GLY A 684 -14.72 -23.66 -6.30
CA GLY A 684 -13.44 -24.35 -6.33
C GLY A 684 -12.86 -24.49 -7.74
N ALA A 685 -13.72 -24.71 -8.75
CA ALA A 685 -13.34 -24.76 -10.17
C ALA A 685 -12.93 -23.38 -10.75
N PHE A 686 -13.01 -22.32 -9.97
CA PHE A 686 -12.49 -20.98 -10.27
C PHE A 686 -11.47 -20.52 -9.21
N GLY A 687 -10.91 -21.43 -8.43
CA GLY A 687 -9.84 -21.15 -7.46
C GLY A 687 -10.31 -20.50 -6.14
N ILE A 688 -11.60 -20.50 -5.83
CA ILE A 688 -12.13 -20.11 -4.51
C ILE A 688 -12.35 -21.38 -3.69
N THR A 689 -11.41 -21.70 -2.81
CA THR A 689 -11.38 -22.95 -2.03
C THR A 689 -11.55 -22.69 -0.53
N GLY A 690 -11.84 -23.75 0.22
CA GLY A 690 -11.90 -23.71 1.68
C GLY A 690 -12.99 -22.77 2.23
N THR A 691 -12.62 -22.00 3.27
CA THR A 691 -13.54 -21.10 3.98
C THR A 691 -13.78 -19.78 3.24
N THR A 692 -12.99 -19.44 2.22
CA THR A 692 -13.11 -18.18 1.47
C THR A 692 -14.48 -18.02 0.81
N GLY A 693 -15.09 -19.10 0.33
CA GLY A 693 -16.45 -19.04 -0.24
C GLY A 693 -17.57 -18.74 0.77
N LEU A 694 -17.29 -18.91 2.07
CA LEU A 694 -18.24 -18.65 3.17
C LEU A 694 -18.06 -17.26 3.78
N GLN A 695 -16.94 -16.59 3.50
CA GLN A 695 -16.70 -15.23 3.94
C GLN A 695 -17.62 -14.26 3.21
N LYS A 696 -17.93 -13.14 3.86
CA LYS A 696 -18.66 -12.03 3.23
C LYS A 696 -17.86 -11.51 2.04
N MET A 697 -18.56 -11.22 0.94
CA MET A 697 -17.92 -10.72 -0.28
C MET A 697 -17.18 -9.41 -0.06
N GLU A 698 -17.60 -8.55 0.87
CA GLU A 698 -16.87 -7.31 1.23
C GLU A 698 -15.39 -7.55 1.55
N LEU A 699 -15.09 -8.63 2.29
CA LEU A 699 -13.74 -8.99 2.74
C LEU A 699 -12.88 -9.64 1.66
N LEU A 700 -13.50 -10.04 0.54
CA LEU A 700 -12.77 -10.63 -0.57
C LEU A 700 -11.99 -9.56 -1.33
N SER A 701 -10.79 -9.91 -1.77
CA SER A 701 -10.01 -9.09 -2.70
C SER A 701 -10.74 -8.91 -4.04
N GLY A 702 -10.42 -7.85 -4.78
CA GLY A 702 -10.98 -7.63 -6.13
C GLY A 702 -10.86 -8.84 -7.04
N GLY A 703 -9.69 -9.49 -7.08
CA GLY A 703 -9.49 -10.71 -7.87
C GLY A 703 -10.28 -11.93 -7.38
N GLN A 704 -10.53 -12.05 -6.08
CA GLN A 704 -11.46 -13.08 -5.57
C GLN A 704 -12.90 -12.77 -6.00
N LYS A 705 -13.34 -11.51 -5.94
CA LYS A 705 -14.67 -11.09 -6.41
C LYS A 705 -14.84 -11.35 -7.91
N SER A 706 -13.85 -11.03 -8.73
CA SER A 706 -13.86 -11.34 -10.17
C SER A 706 -13.96 -12.85 -10.43
N ARG A 707 -13.28 -13.69 -9.64
CA ARG A 707 -13.39 -15.16 -9.75
C ARG A 707 -14.76 -15.70 -9.37
N VAL A 708 -15.39 -15.14 -8.33
CA VAL A 708 -16.79 -15.45 -8.00
C VAL A 708 -17.70 -15.06 -9.17
N ALA A 709 -17.48 -13.90 -9.80
CA ALA A 709 -18.24 -13.49 -10.98
C ALA A 709 -18.07 -14.45 -12.16
N PHE A 710 -16.85 -14.92 -12.45
CA PHE A 710 -16.63 -15.96 -13.47
C PHE A 710 -17.32 -17.28 -13.12
N ALA A 711 -17.31 -17.68 -11.85
CA ALA A 711 -18.01 -18.87 -11.38
C ALA A 711 -19.53 -18.77 -11.58
N CYS A 712 -20.12 -17.60 -11.27
CA CYS A 712 -21.52 -17.29 -11.52
C CYS A 712 -21.84 -17.30 -13.03
N LEU A 713 -20.98 -16.72 -13.84
CA LEU A 713 -21.16 -16.69 -15.30
C LEU A 713 -21.14 -18.10 -15.87
N ALA A 714 -20.24 -18.96 -15.40
CA ALA A 714 -20.19 -20.36 -15.80
C ALA A 714 -21.42 -21.17 -15.37
N LEU A 715 -22.14 -20.79 -14.31
CA LEU A 715 -23.42 -21.45 -13.95
C LEU A 715 -24.50 -21.29 -15.01
N THR A 716 -24.45 -20.22 -15.82
CA THR A 716 -25.46 -19.93 -16.84
C THR A 716 -25.33 -20.80 -18.09
N ASN A 717 -24.30 -21.66 -18.18
CA ASN A 717 -23.97 -22.47 -19.34
C ASN A 717 -24.02 -21.65 -20.66
N PRO A 718 -23.21 -20.58 -20.77
CA PRO A 718 -23.24 -19.68 -21.91
C PRO A 718 -22.73 -20.38 -23.17
N HIS A 719 -23.30 -20.01 -24.33
CA HIS A 719 -22.80 -20.43 -25.64
C HIS A 719 -21.77 -19.46 -26.21
N ILE A 720 -21.93 -18.17 -25.90
CA ILE A 720 -20.97 -17.12 -26.24
C ILE A 720 -20.55 -16.42 -24.94
N LEU A 721 -19.25 -16.25 -24.76
CA LEU A 721 -18.65 -15.43 -23.72
C LEU A 721 -18.33 -14.04 -24.29
N VAL A 722 -18.87 -13.01 -23.66
CA VAL A 722 -18.58 -11.62 -23.97
C VAL A 722 -17.86 -11.00 -22.77
N LEU A 723 -16.58 -10.66 -22.94
CA LEU A 723 -15.71 -10.21 -21.86
C LEU A 723 -15.26 -8.77 -22.09
N ASP A 724 -15.64 -7.85 -21.20
CA ASP A 724 -15.21 -6.46 -21.24
C ASP A 724 -14.10 -6.22 -20.20
N GLU A 725 -12.86 -6.10 -20.66
CA GLU A 725 -11.64 -5.92 -19.86
C GLU A 725 -11.51 -6.96 -18.72
N PRO A 726 -11.46 -8.28 -19.04
CA PRO A 726 -11.43 -9.35 -18.04
C PRO A 726 -10.13 -9.39 -17.22
N SER A 727 -9.08 -8.70 -17.67
CA SER A 727 -7.80 -8.61 -16.95
C SER A 727 -7.87 -7.75 -15.69
N ASN A 728 -8.87 -6.88 -15.59
CA ASN A 728 -9.01 -5.98 -14.45
C ASN A 728 -9.14 -6.77 -13.14
N HIS A 729 -8.27 -6.46 -12.19
CA HIS A 729 -8.20 -7.05 -10.85
C HIS A 729 -7.82 -8.54 -10.78
N LEU A 730 -7.49 -9.20 -11.89
CA LEU A 730 -6.94 -10.55 -11.87
C LEU A 730 -5.40 -10.51 -11.76
N ASP A 731 -4.84 -11.46 -11.01
CA ASP A 731 -3.39 -11.61 -10.91
C ASP A 731 -2.86 -12.42 -12.11
N ILE A 732 -1.53 -12.41 -12.23
CA ILE A 732 -0.80 -13.06 -13.33
C ILE A 732 -1.16 -14.55 -13.44
N GLU A 733 -1.34 -15.25 -12.31
CA GLU A 733 -1.67 -16.68 -12.28
C GLU A 733 -3.13 -16.95 -12.68
N ALA A 734 -4.10 -16.13 -12.22
CA ALA A 734 -5.49 -16.25 -12.67
C ALA A 734 -5.67 -15.85 -14.14
N MET A 735 -4.82 -14.96 -14.67
CA MET A 735 -4.82 -14.57 -16.08
C MET A 735 -4.40 -15.70 -17.01
N ASP A 736 -3.35 -16.44 -16.66
CA ASP A 736 -2.97 -17.64 -17.40
C ASP A 736 -4.09 -18.68 -17.37
N ALA A 737 -4.65 -18.93 -16.18
CA ALA A 737 -5.76 -19.87 -16.00
C ALA A 737 -6.99 -19.50 -16.85
N LEU A 738 -7.33 -18.21 -16.92
CA LEU A 738 -8.41 -17.73 -17.77
C LEU A 738 -8.10 -17.90 -19.25
N SER A 739 -6.88 -17.59 -19.67
CA SER A 739 -6.45 -17.72 -21.07
C SER A 739 -6.53 -19.17 -21.53
N GLU A 740 -6.03 -20.11 -20.74
CA GLU A 740 -6.12 -21.55 -21.00
C GLU A 740 -7.58 -22.02 -21.05
N ALA A 741 -8.42 -21.58 -20.10
CA ALA A 741 -9.83 -21.94 -20.06
C ALA A 741 -10.61 -21.42 -21.29
N LEU A 742 -10.31 -20.20 -21.76
CA LEU A 742 -10.94 -19.62 -22.94
C LEU A 742 -10.48 -20.29 -24.25
N GLN A 743 -9.23 -20.77 -24.30
CA GLN A 743 -8.77 -21.60 -25.42
C GLN A 743 -9.53 -22.93 -25.48
N GLN A 744 -9.72 -23.58 -24.33
CA GLN A 744 -10.41 -24.88 -24.25
C GLN A 744 -11.94 -24.78 -24.39
N PHE A 745 -12.53 -23.60 -24.20
CA PHE A 745 -13.97 -23.39 -24.28
C PHE A 745 -14.51 -23.67 -25.68
N GLN A 746 -15.56 -24.48 -25.82
CA GLN A 746 -16.07 -24.86 -27.15
C GLN A 746 -17.01 -23.82 -27.80
N GLY A 747 -17.44 -22.81 -27.05
CA GLY A 747 -18.32 -21.75 -27.54
C GLY A 747 -17.57 -20.53 -28.07
N GLY A 748 -18.31 -19.52 -28.52
CA GLY A 748 -17.74 -18.30 -29.11
C GLY A 748 -17.18 -17.39 -28.03
N VAL A 749 -16.03 -16.74 -28.28
CA VAL A 749 -15.43 -15.78 -27.36
C VAL A 749 -15.29 -14.44 -28.06
N LEU A 750 -15.90 -13.42 -27.48
CA LEU A 750 -15.76 -12.02 -27.85
C LEU A 750 -15.16 -11.28 -26.66
N MET A 751 -14.00 -10.67 -26.83
CA MET A 751 -13.34 -9.96 -25.74
C MET A 751 -12.84 -8.58 -26.14
N VAL A 752 -12.96 -7.64 -25.21
CA VAL A 752 -12.27 -6.36 -25.22
C VAL A 752 -11.18 -6.45 -24.17
N SER A 753 -9.93 -6.21 -24.56
CA SER A 753 -8.82 -6.15 -23.60
C SER A 753 -7.73 -5.22 -24.10
N HIS A 754 -7.00 -4.61 -23.17
CA HIS A 754 -5.73 -3.94 -23.43
C HIS A 754 -4.53 -4.88 -23.32
N ASP A 755 -4.70 -6.09 -22.78
CA ASP A 755 -3.63 -7.07 -22.64
C ASP A 755 -3.32 -7.74 -23.98
N VAL A 756 -2.16 -7.38 -24.52
CA VAL A 756 -1.64 -7.91 -25.79
C VAL A 756 -1.42 -9.42 -25.73
N THR A 757 -0.95 -9.94 -24.61
CA THR A 757 -0.63 -11.37 -24.46
C THR A 757 -1.89 -12.21 -24.44
N MET A 758 -2.92 -11.76 -23.72
CA MET A 758 -4.22 -12.43 -23.66
C MET A 758 -4.90 -12.44 -25.03
N LEU A 759 -4.89 -11.30 -25.74
CA LEU A 759 -5.44 -11.19 -27.09
C LEU A 759 -4.71 -12.11 -28.08
N GLN A 760 -3.38 -12.17 -28.04
CA GLN A 760 -2.59 -13.06 -28.91
C GLN A 760 -2.86 -14.55 -28.63
N THR A 761 -3.08 -14.88 -27.36
CA THR A 761 -3.24 -16.26 -26.90
C THR A 761 -4.65 -16.79 -27.21
N VAL A 762 -5.68 -15.96 -27.06
CA VAL A 762 -7.09 -16.39 -27.16
C VAL A 762 -7.74 -16.03 -28.50
N CYS A 763 -7.41 -14.87 -29.08
CA CYS A 763 -8.12 -14.34 -30.26
C CYS A 763 -7.47 -14.77 -31.58
N THR A 764 -8.29 -15.18 -32.55
CA THR A 764 -7.84 -15.49 -33.92
C THR A 764 -8.11 -14.35 -34.89
N SER A 765 -9.05 -13.46 -34.55
CA SER A 765 -9.41 -12.30 -35.35
C SER A 765 -9.47 -11.04 -34.50
N LEU A 766 -8.94 -9.95 -35.03
CA LEU A 766 -8.94 -8.65 -34.38
C LEU A 766 -9.86 -7.69 -35.12
N TRP A 767 -10.61 -6.92 -34.37
CA TRP A 767 -11.53 -5.91 -34.87
C TRP A 767 -11.19 -4.57 -34.23
N VAL A 768 -11.00 -3.55 -35.05
CA VAL A 768 -10.64 -2.22 -34.58
C VAL A 768 -11.89 -1.37 -34.54
N CYS A 769 -12.21 -0.86 -33.35
CA CYS A 769 -13.24 0.15 -33.13
C CYS A 769 -12.58 1.52 -33.10
N ASP A 770 -12.70 2.29 -34.18
CA ASP A 770 -12.10 3.62 -34.30
C ASP A 770 -12.95 4.54 -35.19
N ASN A 771 -12.93 5.84 -34.94
CA ASN A 771 -13.70 6.86 -35.68
C ASN A 771 -15.19 6.55 -35.92
N GLY A 772 -15.78 5.73 -35.04
CA GLY A 772 -17.17 5.31 -35.10
C GLY A 772 -17.47 4.19 -36.10
N THR A 773 -16.46 3.51 -36.66
CA THR A 773 -16.63 2.26 -37.42
C THR A 773 -15.96 1.10 -36.68
N VAL A 774 -16.35 -0.13 -37.03
CA VAL A 774 -15.77 -1.36 -36.49
C VAL A 774 -15.37 -2.23 -37.67
N GLU A 775 -14.07 -2.39 -37.87
CA GLU A 775 -13.53 -3.06 -39.05
C GLU A 775 -12.62 -4.21 -38.66
N LYS A 776 -12.69 -5.30 -39.43
CA LYS A 776 -11.80 -6.44 -39.25
C LYS A 776 -10.38 -6.04 -39.66
N PHE A 777 -9.44 -6.19 -38.72
CA PHE A 777 -8.03 -5.96 -38.98
C PHE A 777 -7.41 -7.19 -39.67
N PRO A 778 -6.69 -7.02 -40.79
CA PRO A 778 -6.10 -8.15 -41.50
C PRO A 778 -4.80 -8.68 -40.86
N GLY A 779 -4.24 -7.99 -39.86
CA GLY A 779 -3.00 -8.36 -39.19
C GLY A 779 -3.18 -8.95 -37.78
N ASP A 780 -2.06 -9.24 -37.13
CA ASP A 780 -2.00 -9.68 -35.74
C ASP A 780 -1.92 -8.49 -34.75
N VAL A 781 -1.89 -8.79 -33.46
CA VAL A 781 -1.83 -7.75 -32.40
C VAL A 781 -0.53 -6.94 -32.51
N GLN A 782 0.56 -7.55 -32.97
CA GLN A 782 1.85 -6.85 -33.12
C GLN A 782 1.82 -5.84 -34.28
N ALA A 783 1.23 -6.22 -35.42
CA ALA A 783 0.99 -5.33 -36.54
C ALA A 783 0.07 -4.17 -36.13
N TYR A 784 -0.92 -4.43 -35.27
CA TYR A 784 -1.76 -3.39 -34.70
C TYR A 784 -0.97 -2.42 -33.79
N LYS A 785 -0.11 -2.92 -32.89
CA LYS A 785 0.79 -2.08 -32.07
C LYS A 785 1.65 -1.18 -32.96
N LYS A 786 2.28 -1.74 -34.00
CA LYS A 786 3.09 -0.96 -34.98
C LYS A 786 2.28 0.11 -35.69
N ARG A 787 1.04 -0.19 -36.10
CA ARG A 787 0.14 0.79 -36.73
C ARG A 787 -0.19 1.94 -35.78
N ILE A 788 -0.48 1.64 -34.51
CA ILE A 788 -0.75 2.66 -33.49
C ILE A 788 0.48 3.53 -33.26
N THR A 789 1.66 2.93 -33.07
CA THR A 789 2.89 3.70 -32.84
C THR A 789 3.15 4.64 -34.02
N ALA A 790 3.04 4.15 -35.25
CA ALA A 790 3.19 4.98 -36.44
C ALA A 790 2.14 6.10 -36.54
N GLN A 791 0.90 5.85 -36.11
CA GLN A 791 -0.16 6.86 -36.05
C GLN A 791 0.12 7.92 -34.96
N ALA A 792 0.61 7.51 -33.79
CA ALA A 792 1.01 8.42 -32.72
C ALA A 792 2.20 9.31 -33.16
N ASP A 793 3.17 8.72 -33.87
CA ASP A 793 4.31 9.45 -34.44
C ASP A 793 3.85 10.46 -35.51
N ALA A 794 2.91 10.06 -36.37
CA ALA A 794 2.35 10.89 -37.44
C ALA A 794 1.43 12.01 -36.91
N ALA A 795 0.72 11.78 -35.80
CA ALA A 795 -0.08 12.79 -35.11
C ALA A 795 0.77 13.81 -34.32
N GLY A 796 2.12 13.71 -34.39
CA GLY A 796 3.05 14.63 -33.75
C GLY A 796 3.34 14.33 -32.28
N VAL A 797 2.76 13.24 -31.72
CA VAL A 797 2.90 12.90 -30.29
C VAL A 797 4.31 12.40 -29.96
N ALA A 798 4.99 11.71 -30.88
CA ALA A 798 6.38 11.29 -30.68
C ALA A 798 7.42 12.25 -31.28
N LYS A 799 7.04 13.11 -32.23
CA LYS A 799 7.97 14.01 -32.95
C LYS A 799 8.26 15.33 -32.24
N GLN A 800 7.55 15.65 -31.16
CA GLN A 800 7.88 16.80 -30.29
C GLN A 800 8.98 16.49 -29.26
N LEU A 801 9.58 15.30 -29.28
CA LEU A 801 10.64 14.86 -28.35
C LEU A 801 12.06 14.86 -28.94
N LEU A 802 12.28 15.60 -30.03
CA LEU A 802 13.60 16.07 -30.47
C LEU A 802 13.52 17.58 -30.64
#